data_AF-A0A8X7T3H0-F1
#
_entry.id   AF-A0A8X7T3H0-F1
#
_cell.length_a   1.000
_cell.length_b   1.000
_cell.length_c   1.000
_cell.angle_alpha   90.00
_cell.angle_beta   90.00
_cell.angle_gamma   90.00
#
_symmetry.space_group_name_H-M   'P 1'
#
loop_
_entity.id
_entity.type
_entity.pdbx_description
1 polymer ?
#
loop_
_entity_poly.entity_id
_entity_poly.type
_entity_poly.pdbx_seq_one_letter_code
_entity_poly.pdbx_strand_id
1 'polypeptide(L)'
;MSPAERERLPDTIHLADLQLPPQRFLHLNDLWDRTSDISPQPATVTVAIFTDLTNTALTDGRDSLVGTVNYGTASKAILAVASGPQAQQKWDGIEHLAEEIAKVLINEQGAPSLRLTLSLPKALLSCDGFEFVSDWHRSTSTGPNKEPPICSSQQYIIRSLKLNALIGLNPCEREHLQPISVICRFDVTLRDSKGPGTELKRASWSPRDTVKGLSKFITEYTDYGTVEALSTGIAQHCFSWDHLPHKYDPDRPHLPRIDRISVRVDKPCAVILASAAGAEVVRNRDFFYQRPHSLPIRSYFVDGPPTRTVTVGPPGFRWNTAFLSLGSNLGMRSAYIHAALRLLNSARQAPGKTGRDRWILTTDSSSVDGEIPLCKVVDTSFLYETAPMYMENQPQFLNAAVEITTRLPPFDLLDLTQAIEAHLGRDHTASLTQPKGPRVVDLDMLWHDGAYDLLEENSSHPKALFTSPRLNLPHIGLAEREFVLRPLADIQPEWRHPVDGRTTTQMLNAIKADSGMRRVLPIRNTAGESERTLAFPSRTYLMSIVNTTPDSFSDGGTYHNDVDGTVRSTIEMLKDGADIVDIGGMSTAPGRPDVEEAEEADRVVPIVQGVRRAEAAQKREGLIPAIISIDTFRPSVARAALDAGASLINDVTGARGTWSDEDDDRSVDAASKNKTGDEMLALVAERGVPIVLMHMRGTSRTMTDAKNTTYGEANTDADKAVVSAVREELRVCIGRALRAGVPRWNIILDPGIGFAKTREGSLALIRHVGDITSPRAERAEVREEKSNTQSEDDVEDHESDDDALAGSVPNLSLRNFPVLLGPSRKRFLAPTTSYTSTASTASASKSATSANGASAHLDVASSAPASASPDPRDRVFSTAAACAAGVAGGCDFVRVHDTRAMLDVVRTADAIWRVGGGSSSP
;
A
#
# COMPACT_ATOMS: atom_id res chain seq x y z
N MET A 1 -19.35 -43.34 38.87
CA MET A 1 -20.18 -43.57 37.67
C MET A 1 -19.35 -43.29 36.43
N SER A 2 -19.38 -44.16 35.41
CA SER A 2 -18.73 -43.89 34.11
C SER A 2 -19.45 -42.75 33.36
N PRO A 3 -18.82 -42.08 32.37
CA PRO A 3 -19.52 -41.12 31.50
C PRO A 3 -20.80 -41.70 30.85
N ALA A 4 -20.82 -43.02 30.59
CA ALA A 4 -21.99 -43.75 30.06
C ALA A 4 -23.11 -43.97 31.10
N GLU A 5 -22.87 -43.68 32.38
CA GLU A 5 -23.90 -43.70 33.43
C GLU A 5 -24.51 -42.31 33.68
N ARG A 6 -23.92 -41.23 33.15
CA ARG A 6 -24.50 -39.87 33.16
C ARG A 6 -25.78 -39.78 32.33
N GLU A 7 -25.98 -40.70 31.39
CA GLU A 7 -27.22 -40.86 30.60
C GLU A 7 -28.32 -41.66 31.31
N ARG A 8 -28.15 -42.08 32.58
CA ARG A 8 -29.06 -43.06 33.22
C ARG A 8 -30.04 -42.52 34.26
N LEU A 9 -30.06 -41.23 34.58
CA LEU A 9 -31.10 -40.65 35.44
C LEU A 9 -32.02 -39.77 34.59
N PRO A 10 -33.28 -40.20 34.34
CA PRO A 10 -34.15 -39.57 33.35
C PRO A 10 -34.70 -38.21 33.80
N ASP A 11 -34.67 -37.92 35.10
CA ASP A 11 -35.40 -36.80 35.68
C ASP A 11 -34.47 -35.77 36.34
N THR A 12 -34.91 -34.51 36.38
CA THR A 12 -34.16 -33.41 37.01
C THR A 12 -35.08 -32.59 37.92
N ILE A 13 -34.63 -32.35 39.15
CA ILE A 13 -35.26 -31.41 40.08
C ILE A 13 -34.48 -30.10 40.04
N HIS A 14 -35.17 -28.99 39.78
CA HIS A 14 -34.57 -27.66 39.69
C HIS A 14 -34.86 -26.81 40.93
N LEU A 15 -33.80 -26.28 41.54
CA LEU A 15 -33.82 -25.17 42.49
C LEU A 15 -33.16 -23.99 41.80
N ALA A 16 -33.92 -23.01 41.33
CA ALA A 16 -33.38 -21.87 40.58
C ALA A 16 -33.23 -20.63 41.46
N ASP A 17 -32.12 -19.92 41.28
CA ASP A 17 -31.86 -18.57 41.80
C ASP A 17 -32.11 -18.37 43.30
N LEU A 18 -31.75 -19.37 44.11
CA LEU A 18 -31.84 -19.27 45.57
C LEU A 18 -30.89 -18.17 46.05
N GLN A 19 -31.46 -17.09 46.59
CA GLN A 19 -30.71 -15.95 47.10
C GLN A 19 -29.94 -16.36 48.35
N LEU A 20 -28.63 -16.18 48.32
CA LEU A 20 -27.79 -16.34 49.51
C LEU A 20 -27.86 -15.09 50.37
N PRO A 21 -27.88 -15.21 51.70
CA PRO A 21 -27.98 -14.06 52.57
C PRO A 21 -26.77 -13.13 52.37
N PRO A 22 -26.99 -11.81 52.48
CA PRO A 22 -25.97 -10.80 52.30
C PRO A 22 -24.99 -10.81 53.50
N GLN A 23 -24.09 -11.78 53.56
CA GLN A 23 -22.99 -11.86 54.53
C GLN A 23 -21.63 -11.80 53.83
N ARG A 24 -20.58 -11.57 54.62
CA ARG A 24 -19.20 -11.22 54.21
C ARG A 24 -18.54 -12.28 53.31
N PHE A 25 -18.92 -12.38 52.04
CA PHE A 25 -18.09 -12.95 50.95
C PHE A 25 -16.82 -12.11 50.67
N LEU A 26 -16.51 -11.15 51.57
CA LEU A 26 -15.57 -10.03 51.48
C LEU A 26 -14.08 -10.41 51.57
N HIS A 27 -13.75 -11.69 51.47
CA HIS A 27 -12.36 -12.12 51.30
C HIS A 27 -12.23 -13.25 50.27
N LEU A 28 -13.09 -13.30 49.26
CA LEU A 28 -12.64 -13.80 47.97
C LEU A 28 -11.54 -12.83 47.53
N ASN A 29 -10.26 -13.22 47.57
CA ASN A 29 -9.09 -12.41 47.22
C ASN A 29 -9.11 -11.88 45.75
N ASP A 30 -10.24 -12.08 45.05
CA ASP A 30 -10.40 -12.02 43.61
C ASP A 30 -11.46 -11.02 43.12
N LEU A 31 -12.10 -10.26 44.02
CA LEU A 31 -13.09 -9.23 43.69
C LEU A 31 -12.61 -7.82 44.09
N TRP A 32 -13.20 -6.78 43.51
CA TRP A 32 -12.80 -5.38 43.75
C TRP A 32 -12.99 -5.00 45.24
N ASP A 33 -11.98 -4.35 45.85
CA ASP A 33 -12.06 -3.84 47.22
C ASP A 33 -13.25 -2.89 47.36
N ARG A 34 -14.27 -3.32 48.10
CA ARG A 34 -15.38 -2.48 48.53
C ARG A 34 -15.16 -2.18 50.01
N THR A 35 -15.12 -0.91 50.37
CA THR A 35 -15.07 -0.48 51.77
C THR A 35 -16.23 -1.11 52.54
N SER A 36 -16.01 -1.39 53.82
CA SER A 36 -16.92 -2.11 54.73
C SER A 36 -18.33 -1.52 54.89
N ASP A 37 -18.58 -0.34 54.32
CA ASP A 37 -19.83 0.42 54.42
C ASP A 37 -20.78 0.22 53.22
N ILE A 38 -20.41 -0.60 52.24
CA ILE A 38 -21.20 -0.83 51.01
C ILE A 38 -22.06 -2.09 51.13
N SER A 39 -23.33 -1.99 50.69
CA SER A 39 -24.30 -3.09 50.54
C SER A 39 -23.65 -4.41 50.10
N PRO A 40 -23.95 -5.55 50.77
CA PRO A 40 -23.36 -6.84 50.43
C PRO A 40 -23.74 -7.25 49.01
N GLN A 41 -22.82 -7.91 48.29
CA GLN A 41 -23.09 -8.35 46.93
C GLN A 41 -24.14 -9.48 46.93
N PRO A 42 -25.20 -9.39 46.11
CA PRO A 42 -26.13 -10.49 45.94
C PRO A 42 -25.44 -11.67 45.25
N ALA A 43 -25.65 -12.87 45.76
CA ALA A 43 -25.19 -14.13 45.16
C ALA A 43 -26.37 -15.09 45.07
N THR A 44 -26.48 -15.82 43.96
CA THR A 44 -27.53 -16.83 43.79
C THR A 44 -26.95 -18.21 43.54
N VAL A 45 -27.67 -19.22 44.01
CA VAL A 45 -27.37 -20.63 43.74
C VAL A 45 -28.50 -21.23 42.93
N THR A 46 -28.15 -21.81 41.80
CA THR A 46 -29.04 -22.68 41.03
C THR A 46 -28.51 -24.11 41.12
N VAL A 47 -29.39 -25.05 41.45
CA VAL A 47 -29.08 -26.48 41.56
C VAL A 47 -30.01 -27.27 40.64
N ALA A 48 -29.45 -28.11 39.79
CA ALA A 48 -30.17 -29.14 39.07
C ALA A 48 -29.75 -30.51 39.63
N ILE A 49 -30.67 -31.22 40.29
CA ILE A 49 -30.42 -32.54 40.88
C ILE A 49 -30.93 -33.59 39.91
N PHE A 50 -30.03 -34.44 39.41
CA PHE A 50 -30.39 -35.53 38.50
C PHE A 50 -30.75 -36.77 39.31
N THR A 51 -31.93 -37.34 39.07
CA THR A 51 -32.53 -38.45 39.84
C THR A 51 -33.48 -39.28 38.97
N ASP A 52 -34.06 -40.34 39.54
CA ASP A 52 -35.13 -41.14 38.93
C ASP A 52 -36.41 -41.00 39.78
N LEU A 53 -37.43 -40.38 39.22
CA LEU A 53 -38.73 -40.13 39.87
C LEU A 53 -39.78 -41.19 39.50
N THR A 54 -39.42 -42.22 38.72
CA THR A 54 -40.34 -43.24 38.22
C THR A 54 -41.13 -43.90 39.35
N ASN A 55 -40.47 -44.23 40.46
CA ASN A 55 -41.12 -44.84 41.64
C ASN A 55 -41.99 -43.86 42.45
N THR A 56 -41.75 -42.56 42.36
CA THR A 56 -42.60 -41.51 42.95
C THR A 56 -43.86 -41.31 42.11
N ALA A 57 -43.76 -41.47 40.79
CA ALA A 57 -44.86 -41.23 39.84
C ALA A 57 -45.80 -42.43 39.63
N LEU A 58 -45.35 -43.67 39.87
CA LEU A 58 -46.10 -44.90 39.55
C LEU A 58 -46.83 -45.55 40.74
N THR A 59 -46.86 -44.94 41.93
CA THR A 59 -47.54 -45.54 43.09
C THR A 59 -49.07 -45.48 42.95
N ASP A 60 -49.74 -46.60 43.28
CA ASP A 60 -51.17 -46.90 43.15
C ASP A 60 -52.15 -45.88 43.79
N GLY A 61 -52.20 -44.65 43.27
CA GLY A 61 -53.09 -43.59 43.72
C GLY A 61 -52.76 -43.00 45.11
N ARG A 62 -51.55 -43.24 45.63
CA ARG A 62 -51.03 -42.57 46.85
C ARG A 62 -49.67 -41.99 46.53
N ASP A 63 -49.53 -40.68 46.65
CA ASP A 63 -48.25 -39.98 46.49
C ASP A 63 -47.22 -40.57 47.46
N SER A 64 -46.21 -41.26 46.93
CA SER A 64 -45.10 -41.75 47.72
C SER A 64 -43.98 -40.72 47.68
N LEU A 65 -43.68 -40.10 48.82
CA LEU A 65 -42.49 -39.25 48.96
C LEU A 65 -41.18 -40.07 48.99
N VAL A 66 -41.25 -41.40 48.89
CA VAL A 66 -40.10 -42.28 48.86
C VAL A 66 -39.42 -42.15 47.48
N GLY A 67 -38.24 -41.50 47.45
CA GLY A 67 -37.44 -41.31 46.24
C GLY A 67 -37.35 -39.86 45.73
N THR A 68 -38.19 -38.94 46.23
CA THR A 68 -38.08 -37.51 45.89
C THR A 68 -37.11 -36.77 46.82
N VAL A 69 -36.44 -35.73 46.29
CA VAL A 69 -35.62 -34.82 47.10
C VAL A 69 -36.50 -33.66 47.58
N ASN A 70 -36.59 -33.49 48.90
CA ASN A 70 -37.35 -32.37 49.48
C ASN A 70 -36.63 -31.04 49.21
N TYR A 71 -37.10 -30.29 48.22
CA TYR A 71 -36.56 -28.98 47.83
C TYR A 71 -36.57 -27.95 48.97
N GLY A 72 -37.49 -28.06 49.93
CA GLY A 72 -37.52 -27.22 51.12
C GLY A 72 -36.39 -27.54 52.10
N THR A 73 -36.11 -28.82 52.34
CA THR A 73 -34.96 -29.25 53.17
C THR A 73 -33.64 -28.95 52.49
N ALA A 74 -33.55 -29.19 51.17
CA ALA A 74 -32.37 -28.85 50.36
C ALA A 74 -32.08 -27.33 50.38
N SER A 75 -33.09 -26.48 50.21
CA SER A 75 -32.92 -25.02 50.28
C SER A 75 -32.46 -24.56 51.67
N LYS A 76 -33.04 -25.12 52.75
CA LYS A 76 -32.61 -24.82 54.12
C LYS A 76 -31.18 -25.27 54.39
N ALA A 77 -30.78 -26.42 53.85
CA ALA A 77 -29.44 -26.95 53.95
C ALA A 77 -28.43 -26.05 53.22
N ILE A 78 -28.72 -25.61 51.99
CA ILE A 78 -27.89 -24.65 51.24
C ILE A 78 -27.75 -23.33 52.01
N LEU A 79 -28.86 -22.80 52.53
CA LEU A 79 -28.85 -21.59 53.34
C LEU A 79 -28.07 -21.79 54.65
N ALA A 80 -28.14 -22.96 55.29
CA ALA A 80 -27.40 -23.26 56.49
C ALA A 80 -25.88 -23.35 56.22
N VAL A 81 -25.45 -23.89 55.09
CA VAL A 81 -24.04 -23.86 54.66
C VAL A 81 -23.59 -22.42 54.44
N ALA A 82 -24.41 -21.62 53.76
CA ALA A 82 -24.11 -20.22 53.50
C ALA A 82 -24.20 -19.30 54.74
N SER A 83 -24.90 -19.70 55.80
CA SER A 83 -25.25 -18.86 56.97
C SER A 83 -24.86 -19.42 58.35
N GLY A 84 -24.22 -20.59 58.41
CA GLY A 84 -24.10 -21.41 59.63
C GLY A 84 -23.27 -20.79 60.77
N PRO A 85 -23.33 -21.38 61.98
CA PRO A 85 -22.66 -20.87 63.20
C PRO A 85 -21.13 -20.80 63.13
N GLN A 86 -20.51 -21.33 62.06
CA GLN A 86 -19.14 -21.06 61.64
C GLN A 86 -19.04 -19.76 60.81
N ALA A 87 -19.86 -18.74 61.08
CA ALA A 87 -19.86 -17.42 60.44
C ALA A 87 -18.56 -16.60 60.64
N GLN A 88 -17.50 -17.22 61.17
CA GLN A 88 -16.11 -16.72 61.20
C GLN A 88 -15.21 -17.40 60.15
N GLN A 89 -15.70 -18.42 59.43
CA GLN A 89 -14.94 -19.13 58.39
C GLN A 89 -14.89 -18.25 57.13
N LYS A 90 -13.68 -17.83 56.75
CA LYS A 90 -13.45 -17.17 55.46
C LYS A 90 -13.56 -18.24 54.37
N TRP A 91 -14.33 -17.94 53.32
CA TRP A 91 -14.33 -18.76 52.10
C TRP A 91 -13.11 -18.40 51.25
N ASP A 92 -12.26 -19.38 50.96
CA ASP A 92 -11.07 -19.19 50.12
C ASP A 92 -11.40 -18.91 48.63
N GLY A 93 -12.60 -19.28 48.18
CA GLY A 93 -13.00 -19.27 46.76
C GLY A 93 -14.49 -19.59 46.58
N ILE A 94 -15.05 -19.28 45.41
CA ILE A 94 -16.43 -19.67 45.03
C ILE A 94 -16.54 -21.19 44.87
N GLU A 95 -15.43 -21.82 44.49
CA GLU A 95 -15.24 -23.26 44.32
C GLU A 95 -15.40 -23.98 45.66
N HIS A 96 -14.87 -23.41 46.74
CA HIS A 96 -14.99 -23.96 48.10
C HIS A 96 -16.46 -23.93 48.57
N LEU A 97 -17.18 -22.84 48.31
CA LEU A 97 -18.61 -22.76 48.63
C LEU A 97 -19.43 -23.79 47.85
N ALA A 98 -19.14 -23.97 46.55
CA ALA A 98 -19.81 -24.99 45.72
C ALA A 98 -19.57 -26.40 46.25
N GLU A 99 -18.35 -26.70 46.69
CA GLU A 99 -17.98 -28.00 47.26
C GLU A 99 -18.76 -28.31 48.54
N GLU A 100 -18.86 -27.36 49.48
CA GLU A 100 -19.60 -27.56 50.73
C GLU A 100 -21.11 -27.72 50.47
N ILE A 101 -21.67 -26.97 49.52
CA ILE A 101 -23.06 -27.16 49.09
C ILE A 101 -23.27 -28.55 48.49
N ALA A 102 -22.35 -29.01 47.62
CA ALA A 102 -22.42 -30.34 47.03
C ALA A 102 -22.32 -31.46 48.08
N LYS A 103 -21.43 -31.30 49.08
CA LYS A 103 -21.28 -32.24 50.21
C LYS A 103 -22.59 -32.42 50.94
N VAL A 104 -23.26 -31.34 51.32
CA VAL A 104 -24.52 -31.43 52.07
C VAL A 104 -25.64 -32.04 51.21
N LEU A 105 -25.77 -31.62 49.94
CA LEU A 105 -26.82 -32.14 49.06
C LEU A 105 -26.64 -33.63 48.71
N ILE A 106 -25.41 -34.09 48.48
CA ILE A 106 -25.14 -35.50 48.16
C ILE A 106 -25.12 -36.36 49.42
N ASN A 107 -24.37 -35.96 50.46
CA ASN A 107 -24.12 -36.83 51.61
C ASN A 107 -25.25 -36.83 52.64
N GLU A 108 -25.94 -35.70 52.82
CA GLU A 108 -27.01 -35.55 53.81
C GLU A 108 -28.41 -35.61 53.18
N GLN A 109 -28.61 -34.96 52.03
CA GLN A 109 -29.92 -34.93 51.35
C GLN A 109 -30.12 -36.05 50.34
N GLY A 110 -29.12 -36.92 50.15
CA GLY A 110 -29.27 -38.14 49.35
C GLY A 110 -29.24 -37.94 47.84
N ALA A 111 -28.85 -36.76 47.33
CA ALA A 111 -28.77 -36.53 45.89
C ALA A 111 -27.81 -37.54 45.21
N PRO A 112 -28.20 -38.18 44.09
CA PRO A 112 -27.31 -39.08 43.34
C PRO A 112 -26.20 -38.31 42.61
N SER A 113 -26.59 -37.25 41.90
CA SER A 113 -25.71 -36.32 41.21
C SER A 113 -26.40 -34.98 41.01
N LEU A 114 -25.63 -33.93 40.80
CA LEU A 114 -26.16 -32.59 40.66
C LEU A 114 -25.24 -31.68 39.82
N ARG A 115 -25.83 -30.63 39.26
CA ARG A 115 -25.13 -29.47 38.70
C ARG A 115 -25.40 -28.26 39.57
N LEU A 116 -24.33 -27.62 40.03
CA LEU A 116 -24.37 -26.36 40.78
C LEU A 116 -23.96 -25.21 39.88
N THR A 117 -24.69 -24.11 39.95
CA THR A 117 -24.35 -22.83 39.34
C THR A 117 -24.39 -21.75 40.41
N LEU A 118 -23.23 -21.23 40.77
CA LEU A 118 -23.10 -20.06 41.63
C LEU A 118 -22.97 -18.82 40.76
N SER A 119 -23.92 -17.90 40.86
CA SER A 119 -23.93 -16.65 40.10
C SER A 119 -23.62 -15.47 41.01
N LEU A 120 -22.64 -14.66 40.62
CA LEU A 120 -22.26 -13.41 41.27
C LEU A 120 -22.65 -12.23 40.36
N PRO A 121 -23.92 -11.78 40.38
CA PRO A 121 -24.36 -10.62 39.62
C PRO A 121 -23.64 -9.34 40.09
N LYS A 122 -23.16 -8.54 39.13
CA LYS A 122 -22.47 -7.25 39.37
C LYS A 122 -21.15 -7.35 40.17
N ALA A 123 -20.53 -8.53 40.22
CA ALA A 123 -19.24 -8.71 40.87
C ALA A 123 -18.06 -8.14 40.06
N LEU A 124 -18.21 -8.10 38.73
CA LEU A 124 -17.20 -7.64 37.78
C LEU A 124 -17.64 -6.34 37.10
N LEU A 125 -16.71 -5.40 36.94
CA LEU A 125 -16.95 -4.16 36.21
C LEU A 125 -17.21 -4.48 34.74
N SER A 126 -18.19 -3.77 34.16
CA SER A 126 -18.56 -3.91 32.75
C SER A 126 -19.06 -5.30 32.33
N CYS A 127 -19.37 -6.20 33.27
CA CYS A 127 -19.96 -7.51 32.99
C CYS A 127 -21.38 -7.61 33.60
N ASP A 128 -22.24 -8.41 32.98
CA ASP A 128 -23.56 -8.74 33.55
C ASP A 128 -23.45 -9.74 34.74
N GLY A 129 -22.31 -10.44 34.87
CA GLY A 129 -21.99 -11.23 36.05
C GLY A 129 -20.88 -12.25 35.80
N PHE A 130 -20.53 -12.96 36.87
CA PHE A 130 -19.62 -14.10 36.83
C PHE A 130 -20.36 -15.33 37.34
N GLU A 131 -20.14 -16.49 36.71
CA GLU A 131 -20.72 -17.74 37.16
C GLU A 131 -19.67 -18.83 37.27
N PHE A 132 -19.84 -19.66 38.29
CA PHE A 132 -19.11 -20.90 38.46
C PHE A 132 -20.09 -22.06 38.36
N VAL A 133 -19.87 -22.94 37.39
CA VAL A 133 -20.68 -24.14 37.15
C VAL A 133 -19.84 -25.37 37.48
N SER A 134 -20.39 -26.30 38.26
CA SER A 134 -19.71 -27.55 38.62
C SER A 134 -20.67 -28.73 38.68
N ASP A 135 -20.25 -29.87 38.12
CA ASP A 135 -21.01 -31.12 38.13
C ASP A 135 -20.45 -32.09 39.18
N TRP A 136 -21.29 -32.57 40.09
CA TRP A 136 -20.92 -33.42 41.23
C TRP A 136 -21.66 -34.74 41.25
N HIS A 137 -21.00 -35.80 41.71
CA HIS A 137 -21.61 -37.12 41.89
C HIS A 137 -21.12 -37.83 43.14
N ARG A 138 -21.93 -38.79 43.60
CA ARG A 138 -21.61 -39.65 44.75
C ARG A 138 -20.40 -40.54 44.47
N SER A 139 -19.47 -40.65 45.43
CA SER A 139 -18.38 -41.64 45.38
C SER A 139 -18.92 -43.07 45.48
N THR A 140 -18.27 -44.02 44.81
CA THR A 140 -18.66 -45.45 44.76
C THR A 140 -18.12 -46.30 45.92
N SER A 141 -17.36 -45.70 46.86
CA SER A 141 -16.74 -46.39 47.99
C SER A 141 -17.73 -46.62 49.15
N THR A 142 -17.91 -47.87 49.57
CA THR A 142 -18.87 -48.32 50.60
C THR A 142 -18.22 -48.50 51.99
N GLY A 143 -17.39 -47.55 52.41
CA GLY A 143 -16.75 -47.53 53.73
C GLY A 143 -17.52 -46.73 54.81
N PRO A 144 -17.24 -46.93 56.11
CA PRO A 144 -17.89 -46.22 57.22
C PRO A 144 -17.56 -44.72 57.30
N ASN A 145 -16.51 -44.26 56.61
CA ASN A 145 -16.26 -42.84 56.35
C ASN A 145 -16.83 -42.51 54.96
N LYS A 146 -17.91 -41.73 54.89
CA LYS A 146 -18.45 -41.22 53.62
C LYS A 146 -17.35 -40.42 52.91
N GLU A 147 -16.82 -40.94 51.79
CA GLU A 147 -15.89 -40.19 50.95
C GLU A 147 -16.55 -38.90 50.40
N PRO A 148 -15.78 -37.83 50.17
CA PRO A 148 -16.30 -36.59 49.61
C PRO A 148 -16.89 -36.81 48.21
N PRO A 149 -17.91 -36.03 47.81
CA PRO A 149 -18.46 -36.08 46.46
C PRO A 149 -17.38 -35.74 45.43
N ILE A 150 -17.46 -36.38 44.26
CA ILE A 150 -16.48 -36.23 43.19
C ILE A 150 -16.95 -35.12 42.24
N CYS A 151 -16.15 -34.06 42.12
CA CYS A 151 -16.33 -33.02 41.09
C CYS A 151 -15.86 -33.56 39.75
N SER A 152 -16.72 -33.51 38.75
CA SER A 152 -16.50 -34.14 37.45
C SER A 152 -16.31 -33.16 36.29
N SER A 153 -16.64 -31.89 36.51
CA SER A 153 -16.40 -30.78 35.59
C SER A 153 -16.42 -29.46 36.38
N GLN A 154 -15.62 -28.50 35.91
CA GLN A 154 -15.66 -27.12 36.38
C GLN A 154 -15.67 -26.20 35.15
N GLN A 155 -16.59 -25.25 35.15
CA GLN A 155 -16.71 -24.25 34.11
C GLN A 155 -16.85 -22.85 34.73
N TYR A 156 -16.02 -21.92 34.28
CA TYR A 156 -16.11 -20.51 34.65
C TYR A 156 -16.76 -19.73 33.52
N ILE A 157 -17.68 -18.82 33.83
CA ILE A 157 -18.42 -18.05 32.83
C ILE A 157 -18.33 -16.56 33.14
N ILE A 158 -17.81 -15.80 32.18
CA ILE A 158 -17.93 -14.34 32.17
C ILE A 158 -19.15 -13.99 31.33
N ARG A 159 -20.18 -13.43 31.97
CA ARG A 159 -21.39 -13.01 31.28
C ARG A 159 -21.21 -11.59 30.73
N SER A 160 -21.21 -11.50 29.40
CA SER A 160 -21.46 -10.25 28.65
C SER A 160 -20.57 -9.10 29.13
N LEU A 161 -19.25 -9.25 28.93
CA LEU A 161 -18.27 -8.20 29.11
C LEU A 161 -18.47 -7.15 28.01
N LYS A 162 -18.98 -5.98 28.42
CA LYS A 162 -19.32 -4.85 27.58
C LYS A 162 -18.09 -3.97 27.36
N LEU A 163 -17.68 -3.86 26.11
CA LEU A 163 -16.50 -3.11 25.68
C LEU A 163 -16.83 -2.38 24.36
N ASN A 164 -15.94 -1.50 23.93
CA ASN A 164 -16.01 -0.95 22.58
C ASN A 164 -14.79 -1.41 21.75
N ALA A 165 -15.00 -1.75 20.49
CA ALA A 165 -13.96 -2.18 19.56
C ALA A 165 -14.24 -1.68 18.13
N LEU A 166 -13.20 -1.48 17.32
CA LEU A 166 -13.34 -1.15 15.90
C LEU A 166 -13.66 -2.41 15.11
N ILE A 167 -14.95 -2.70 14.88
CA ILE A 167 -15.37 -4.00 14.34
C ILE A 167 -16.65 -3.90 13.52
N GLY A 168 -16.70 -4.61 12.39
CA GLY A 168 -17.88 -4.63 11.53
C GLY A 168 -17.57 -5.13 10.13
N LEU A 169 -18.57 -5.65 9.42
CA LEU A 169 -18.38 -6.18 8.07
C LEU A 169 -18.14 -5.04 7.06
N ASN A 170 -18.85 -3.93 7.23
CA ASN A 170 -18.72 -2.76 6.39
C ASN A 170 -17.56 -1.85 6.87
N PRO A 171 -16.80 -1.22 5.95
CA PRO A 171 -15.73 -0.30 6.31
C PRO A 171 -16.18 0.84 7.25
N CYS A 172 -17.38 1.39 7.04
CA CYS A 172 -17.93 2.45 7.89
C CYS A 172 -18.16 2.03 9.35
N GLU A 173 -18.42 0.75 9.60
CA GLU A 173 -18.57 0.22 10.96
C GLU A 173 -17.22 0.13 11.70
N ARG A 174 -16.10 0.25 10.97
CA ARG A 174 -14.73 0.21 11.51
C ARG A 174 -14.08 1.60 11.60
N GLU A 175 -14.84 2.66 11.35
CA GLU A 175 -14.41 4.05 11.53
C GLU A 175 -14.53 4.52 12.98
N HIS A 176 -15.55 4.02 13.70
CA HIS A 176 -15.84 4.41 15.09
C HIS A 176 -15.91 3.19 15.99
N LEU A 177 -15.47 3.35 17.25
CA LEU A 177 -15.58 2.30 18.27
C LEU A 177 -17.04 1.87 18.44
N GLN A 178 -17.32 0.60 18.13
CA GLN A 178 -18.64 0.01 18.23
C GLN A 178 -18.78 -0.72 19.57
N PRO A 179 -19.95 -0.64 20.23
CA PRO A 179 -20.21 -1.46 21.40
C PRO A 179 -20.23 -2.94 21.02
N ILE A 180 -19.62 -3.77 21.85
CA ILE A 180 -19.66 -5.23 21.77
C ILE A 180 -19.90 -5.81 23.17
N SER A 181 -20.45 -7.01 23.21
CA SER A 181 -20.52 -7.83 24.42
C SER A 181 -19.85 -9.17 24.20
N VAL A 182 -18.93 -9.53 25.08
CA VAL A 182 -18.16 -10.78 25.00
C VAL A 182 -18.60 -11.73 26.11
N ILE A 183 -18.95 -12.96 25.76
CA ILE A 183 -19.27 -14.04 26.70
C ILE A 183 -18.19 -15.10 26.57
N CYS A 184 -17.51 -15.43 27.67
CA CYS A 184 -16.49 -16.47 27.69
C CYS A 184 -16.90 -17.59 28.65
N ARG A 185 -16.81 -18.84 28.20
CA ARG A 185 -16.96 -20.05 29.02
C ARG A 185 -15.67 -20.85 29.00
N PHE A 186 -15.08 -21.08 30.15
CA PHE A 186 -13.80 -21.75 30.32
C PHE A 186 -14.03 -23.12 30.96
N ASP A 187 -13.79 -24.19 30.20
CA ASP A 187 -13.81 -25.56 30.72
C ASP A 187 -12.41 -25.93 31.24
N VAL A 188 -12.33 -26.28 32.52
CA VAL A 188 -11.07 -26.54 33.24
C VAL A 188 -11.08 -27.96 33.80
N THR A 189 -10.06 -28.76 33.46
CA THR A 189 -9.90 -30.11 34.02
C THR A 189 -9.09 -30.05 35.32
N LEU A 190 -9.64 -30.69 36.37
CA LEU A 190 -8.94 -30.96 37.61
C LEU A 190 -7.82 -31.98 37.35
N ARG A 191 -6.55 -31.57 37.36
CA ARG A 191 -5.44 -32.53 37.40
C ARG A 191 -5.21 -32.99 38.83
N ASP A 192 -5.37 -34.28 39.04
CA ASP A 192 -4.98 -34.98 40.26
C ASP A 192 -3.44 -35.00 40.33
N SER A 193 -2.85 -33.94 40.87
CA SER A 193 -1.41 -33.87 41.07
C SER A 193 -1.05 -34.60 42.36
N LYS A 194 -0.98 -35.94 42.25
CA LYS A 194 -0.45 -36.94 43.22
C LYS A 194 -1.47 -37.65 44.13
N GLY A 195 -2.33 -38.46 43.51
CA GLY A 195 -2.96 -39.62 44.15
C GLY A 195 -4.01 -39.33 45.23
N PRO A 196 -4.82 -40.33 45.61
CA PRO A 196 -5.91 -40.14 46.55
C PRO A 196 -5.37 -39.81 47.94
N GLY A 197 -5.58 -38.57 48.40
CA GLY A 197 -5.29 -38.12 49.76
C GLY A 197 -4.30 -36.96 49.93
N THR A 198 -3.84 -36.31 48.85
CA THR A 198 -3.11 -35.03 48.98
C THR A 198 -4.04 -33.85 48.74
N GLU A 199 -4.01 -32.85 49.63
CA GLU A 199 -4.76 -31.60 49.46
C GLU A 199 -4.35 -30.94 48.12
N LEU A 200 -5.31 -30.81 47.21
CA LEU A 200 -5.15 -29.96 46.03
C LEU A 200 -4.74 -28.57 46.53
N LYS A 201 -3.53 -28.11 46.18
CA LYS A 201 -3.26 -26.66 46.17
C LYS A 201 -4.17 -26.08 45.08
N ARG A 202 -5.36 -25.66 45.50
CA ARG A 202 -6.42 -25.09 44.66
C ARG A 202 -5.84 -23.91 43.88
N ALA A 203 -5.78 -24.01 42.56
CA ALA A 203 -5.48 -22.85 41.73
C ALA A 203 -6.68 -21.89 41.83
N SER A 204 -6.54 -20.80 42.57
CA SER A 204 -7.59 -19.78 42.70
C SER A 204 -7.71 -19.02 41.38
N TRP A 205 -8.80 -19.22 40.64
CA TRP A 205 -9.08 -18.46 39.42
C TRP A 205 -9.54 -17.06 39.83
N SER A 206 -8.80 -16.01 39.43
CA SER A 206 -9.20 -14.62 39.73
C SER A 206 -10.06 -14.01 38.62
N PRO A 207 -11.39 -13.83 38.80
CA PRO A 207 -12.25 -13.32 37.74
C PRO A 207 -11.93 -11.88 37.37
N ARG A 208 -11.40 -11.10 38.33
CA ARG A 208 -10.91 -9.73 38.12
C ARG A 208 -9.75 -9.68 37.14
N ASP A 209 -8.75 -10.53 37.32
CA ASP A 209 -7.56 -10.54 36.46
C ASP A 209 -7.90 -11.07 35.07
N THR A 210 -8.84 -12.03 34.97
CA THR A 210 -9.38 -12.48 33.67
C THR A 210 -10.07 -11.35 32.92
N VAL A 211 -10.97 -10.59 33.56
CA VAL A 211 -11.63 -9.45 32.90
C VAL A 211 -10.65 -8.36 32.51
N LYS A 212 -9.66 -8.05 33.36
CA LYS A 212 -8.61 -7.08 33.02
C LYS A 212 -7.78 -7.54 31.83
N GLY A 213 -7.35 -8.81 31.81
CA GLY A 213 -6.58 -9.39 30.71
C GLY A 213 -7.34 -9.37 29.40
N LEU A 214 -8.60 -9.80 29.41
CA LEU A 214 -9.49 -9.75 28.24
C LEU A 214 -9.74 -8.33 27.76
N SER A 215 -10.08 -7.41 28.66
CA SER A 215 -10.34 -6.01 28.30
C SER A 215 -9.11 -5.37 27.67
N LYS A 216 -7.93 -5.60 28.26
CA LYS A 216 -6.65 -5.10 27.73
C LYS A 216 -6.35 -5.69 26.34
N PHE A 217 -6.50 -7.00 26.17
CA PHE A 217 -6.31 -7.66 24.87
C PHE A 217 -7.20 -7.03 23.79
N ILE A 218 -8.50 -6.93 24.05
CA ILE A 218 -9.51 -6.44 23.09
C ILE A 218 -9.32 -4.94 22.78
N THR A 219 -8.86 -4.13 23.73
CA THR A 219 -8.75 -2.67 23.53
C THR A 219 -7.37 -2.23 23.02
N GLU A 220 -6.29 -2.91 23.38
CA GLU A 220 -4.92 -2.48 23.07
C GLU A 220 -4.25 -3.30 21.95
N TYR A 221 -4.65 -4.54 21.72
CA TYR A 221 -3.87 -5.50 20.91
C TYR A 221 -4.61 -6.10 19.70
N THR A 222 -5.81 -5.62 19.36
CA THR A 222 -6.59 -6.21 18.27
C THR A 222 -6.97 -5.22 17.17
N ASP A 223 -6.51 -5.51 15.95
CA ASP A 223 -6.93 -4.89 14.67
C ASP A 223 -7.97 -5.76 13.93
N TYR A 224 -8.70 -6.64 14.62
CA TYR A 224 -9.61 -7.58 13.97
C TYR A 224 -10.81 -6.87 13.34
N GLY A 225 -11.03 -7.10 12.03
CA GLY A 225 -12.12 -6.49 11.29
C GLY A 225 -13.52 -7.07 11.58
N THR A 226 -13.63 -8.31 12.09
CA THR A 226 -14.92 -9.01 12.25
C THR A 226 -15.06 -9.73 13.61
N VAL A 227 -16.32 -10.01 14.02
CA VAL A 227 -16.65 -10.68 15.29
C VAL A 227 -16.15 -12.13 15.35
N GLU A 228 -16.06 -12.81 14.21
CA GLU A 228 -15.51 -14.17 14.08
C GLU A 228 -14.00 -14.21 14.32
N ALA A 229 -13.28 -13.23 13.76
CA ALA A 229 -11.84 -13.10 13.95
C ALA A 229 -11.52 -12.74 15.40
N LEU A 230 -12.26 -11.77 15.98
CA LEU A 230 -12.11 -11.37 17.38
C LEU A 230 -12.40 -12.53 18.34
N SER A 231 -13.50 -13.28 18.14
CA SER A 231 -13.84 -14.42 18.99
C SER A 231 -12.77 -15.52 18.96
N THR A 232 -12.17 -15.79 17.79
CA THR A 232 -11.06 -16.74 17.66
C THR A 232 -9.77 -16.22 18.30
N GLY A 233 -9.46 -14.93 18.14
CA GLY A 233 -8.29 -14.29 18.75
C GLY A 233 -8.36 -14.28 20.28
N ILE A 234 -9.53 -14.01 20.85
CA ILE A 234 -9.76 -14.11 22.30
C ILE A 234 -9.53 -15.54 22.79
N ALA A 235 -10.04 -16.56 22.08
CA ALA A 235 -9.81 -17.95 22.45
C ALA A 235 -8.31 -18.30 22.47
N GLN A 236 -7.57 -17.88 21.44
CA GLN A 236 -6.12 -18.07 21.36
C GLN A 236 -5.37 -17.35 22.49
N HIS A 237 -5.75 -16.11 22.80
CA HIS A 237 -5.15 -15.34 23.89
C HIS A 237 -5.36 -16.03 25.24
N CYS A 238 -6.56 -16.54 25.52
CA CYS A 238 -6.85 -17.27 26.75
C CYS A 238 -5.99 -18.53 26.89
N PHE A 239 -5.75 -19.29 25.82
CA PHE A 239 -4.87 -20.46 25.88
C PHE A 239 -3.40 -20.09 26.14
N SER A 240 -2.97 -18.85 25.88
CA SER A 240 -1.60 -18.39 26.13
C SER A 240 -1.30 -18.06 27.60
N TRP A 241 -2.34 -17.93 28.44
CA TRP A 241 -2.18 -17.61 29.86
C TRP A 241 -1.46 -18.70 30.67
N ASP A 242 -1.39 -19.92 30.15
CA ASP A 242 -0.66 -21.05 30.73
C ASP A 242 0.87 -20.85 30.80
N HIS A 243 1.44 -19.92 30.02
CA HIS A 243 2.89 -19.81 29.81
C HIS A 243 3.53 -18.56 30.42
N LEU A 244 2.74 -17.67 31.02
CA LEU A 244 3.23 -16.38 31.51
C LEU A 244 3.62 -16.48 32.99
N PRO A 245 4.92 -16.36 33.35
CA PRO A 245 5.27 -15.99 34.72
C PRO A 245 4.65 -14.63 35.01
N HIS A 246 3.96 -14.52 36.14
CA HIS A 246 3.28 -13.31 36.56
C HIS A 246 4.34 -12.21 36.76
N LYS A 247 4.45 -11.27 35.81
CA LYS A 247 5.52 -10.26 35.73
C LYS A 247 5.62 -9.33 36.96
N TYR A 248 4.64 -9.40 37.88
CA TYR A 248 4.54 -8.52 39.04
C TYR A 248 4.38 -9.27 40.39
N ASP A 249 4.34 -10.61 40.41
CA ASP A 249 4.24 -11.36 41.67
C ASP A 249 4.63 -12.85 41.50
N PRO A 250 5.88 -13.23 41.84
CA PRO A 250 6.36 -14.61 41.68
C PRO A 250 5.75 -15.62 42.67
N ASP A 251 5.01 -15.17 43.69
CA ASP A 251 4.40 -16.05 44.71
C ASP A 251 2.93 -16.41 44.41
N ARG A 252 2.36 -15.89 43.31
CA ARG A 252 0.96 -16.16 42.93
C ARG A 252 0.77 -17.54 42.27
N PRO A 253 -0.32 -18.26 42.60
CA PRO A 253 -0.63 -19.55 41.97
C PRO A 253 -0.86 -19.39 40.47
N HIS A 254 -0.32 -20.32 39.68
CA HIS A 254 -0.54 -20.40 38.24
C HIS A 254 -2.05 -20.47 37.90
N LEU A 255 -2.48 -19.76 36.86
CA LEU A 255 -3.82 -19.93 36.30
C LEU A 255 -4.03 -21.39 35.89
N PRO A 256 -5.20 -21.99 36.17
CA PRO A 256 -5.43 -23.39 35.84
C PRO A 256 -5.53 -23.58 34.32
N ARG A 257 -5.05 -24.74 33.86
CA ARG A 257 -5.00 -25.12 32.44
C ARG A 257 -6.41 -25.11 31.83
N ILE A 258 -6.63 -24.25 30.84
CA ILE A 258 -7.89 -24.23 30.07
C ILE A 258 -7.84 -25.34 29.01
N ASP A 259 -8.75 -26.31 29.05
CA ASP A 259 -8.77 -27.40 28.07
C ASP A 259 -9.64 -27.07 26.86
N ARG A 260 -10.75 -26.38 27.12
CA ARG A 260 -11.71 -25.94 26.12
C ARG A 260 -12.28 -24.58 26.53
N ILE A 261 -12.50 -23.73 25.53
CA ILE A 261 -13.11 -22.42 25.71
C ILE A 261 -14.22 -22.21 24.69
N SER A 262 -15.34 -21.63 25.12
CA SER A 262 -16.32 -21.01 24.25
C SER A 262 -16.21 -19.51 24.35
N VAL A 263 -16.08 -18.82 23.21
CA VAL A 263 -16.07 -17.36 23.14
C VAL A 263 -17.17 -16.91 22.20
N ARG A 264 -18.12 -16.15 22.71
CA ARG A 264 -19.16 -15.49 21.93
C ARG A 264 -18.95 -14.00 21.94
N VAL A 265 -18.91 -13.39 20.76
CA VAL A 265 -18.84 -11.93 20.58
C VAL A 265 -20.13 -11.50 19.91
N ASP A 266 -20.93 -10.71 20.63
CA ASP A 266 -22.16 -10.10 20.13
C ASP A 266 -21.91 -8.62 19.83
N LYS A 267 -22.41 -8.17 18.68
CA LYS A 267 -22.47 -6.77 18.26
C LYS A 267 -23.94 -6.30 18.35
N PRO A 268 -24.30 -5.54 19.39
CA PRO A 268 -25.63 -4.96 19.51
C PRO A 268 -25.96 -4.07 18.32
N CYS A 269 -27.23 -4.05 17.92
CA CYS A 269 -27.74 -3.17 16.84
C CYS A 269 -27.08 -3.35 15.46
N ALA A 270 -26.30 -4.41 15.23
CA ALA A 270 -25.76 -4.73 13.90
C ALA A 270 -26.86 -4.96 12.85
N VAL A 271 -28.05 -5.39 13.30
CA VAL A 271 -29.25 -5.57 12.46
C VAL A 271 -30.41 -4.87 13.16
N ILE A 272 -31.13 -4.02 12.43
CA ILE A 272 -32.15 -3.07 12.95
C ILE A 272 -33.25 -3.75 13.81
N LEU A 273 -33.50 -5.03 13.61
CA LEU A 273 -34.56 -5.80 14.30
C LEU A 273 -34.04 -6.92 15.22
N ALA A 274 -32.72 -7.02 15.42
CA ALA A 274 -32.12 -8.00 16.32
C ALA A 274 -31.52 -7.31 17.55
N SER A 275 -31.62 -7.95 18.72
CA SER A 275 -30.96 -7.44 19.94
C SER A 275 -29.44 -7.38 19.80
N ALA A 276 -28.86 -8.37 19.11
CA ALA A 276 -27.47 -8.38 18.66
C ALA A 276 -27.29 -9.40 17.52
N ALA A 277 -26.23 -9.21 16.72
CA ALA A 277 -25.69 -10.27 15.86
C ALA A 277 -24.32 -10.67 16.41
N GLY A 278 -24.04 -11.97 16.52
CA GLY A 278 -22.80 -12.44 17.12
C GLY A 278 -22.36 -13.81 16.63
N ALA A 279 -21.08 -14.10 16.88
CA ALA A 279 -20.45 -15.37 16.55
C ALA A 279 -19.94 -16.03 17.83
N GLU A 280 -20.21 -17.33 17.98
CA GLU A 280 -19.67 -18.16 19.05
C GLU A 280 -18.70 -19.19 18.47
N VAL A 281 -17.49 -19.22 19.02
CA VAL A 281 -16.47 -20.21 18.68
C VAL A 281 -16.18 -21.08 19.89
N VAL A 282 -16.20 -22.38 19.67
CA VAL A 282 -15.76 -23.37 20.65
C VAL A 282 -14.41 -23.92 20.19
N ARG A 283 -13.39 -23.80 21.02
CA ARG A 283 -12.01 -24.22 20.70
C ARG A 283 -11.48 -25.08 21.82
N ASN A 284 -10.81 -26.17 21.47
CA ASN A 284 -9.91 -26.86 22.37
C ASN A 284 -8.47 -26.45 22.04
N ARG A 285 -7.54 -26.86 22.89
CA ARG A 285 -6.13 -26.57 22.68
C ARG A 285 -5.59 -27.15 21.36
N ASP A 286 -6.00 -28.37 21.04
CA ASP A 286 -5.57 -29.07 19.84
C ASP A 286 -5.98 -28.36 18.56
N PHE A 287 -7.06 -27.58 18.53
CA PHE A 287 -7.44 -26.77 17.36
C PHE A 287 -6.32 -25.81 16.89
N PHE A 288 -5.51 -25.30 17.83
CA PHE A 288 -4.39 -24.42 17.51
C PHE A 288 -3.08 -25.19 17.23
N TYR A 289 -3.00 -26.48 17.59
CA TYR A 289 -1.86 -27.36 17.33
C TYR A 289 -2.06 -28.32 16.15
N GLN A 290 -3.31 -28.57 15.75
CA GLN A 290 -3.74 -29.45 14.67
C GLN A 290 -4.81 -28.70 13.86
N ARG A 291 -4.43 -28.09 12.72
CA ARG A 291 -5.44 -27.65 11.76
C ARG A 291 -5.74 -28.78 10.77
N PRO A 292 -7.03 -29.11 10.50
CA PRO A 292 -7.40 -30.13 9.54
C PRO A 292 -7.11 -29.71 8.11
N HIS A 293 -6.71 -30.70 7.33
CA HIS A 293 -6.85 -30.76 5.89
C HIS A 293 -8.25 -30.35 5.42
N SER A 294 -8.27 -29.43 4.43
CA SER A 294 -9.33 -29.20 3.43
C SER A 294 -10.71 -28.68 3.89
N LEU A 295 -11.05 -27.48 3.42
CA LEU A 295 -12.34 -27.22 2.79
C LEU A 295 -12.12 -27.19 1.26
N PRO A 296 -13.07 -27.67 0.44
CA PRO A 296 -12.86 -27.84 -0.99
C PRO A 296 -12.86 -26.48 -1.68
N ILE A 297 -11.67 -25.91 -1.86
CA ILE A 297 -11.43 -25.01 -2.98
C ILE A 297 -11.56 -25.88 -4.22
N ARG A 298 -12.50 -25.55 -5.11
CA ARG A 298 -12.53 -26.09 -6.48
C ARG A 298 -11.12 -25.95 -7.05
N SER A 299 -10.44 -27.08 -7.17
CA SER A 299 -9.10 -27.20 -7.72
C SER A 299 -9.16 -26.82 -9.20
N TYR A 300 -8.89 -25.56 -9.50
CA TYR A 300 -8.14 -25.27 -10.71
C TYR A 300 -6.70 -25.61 -10.38
N PHE A 301 -6.26 -26.78 -10.86
CA PHE A 301 -4.85 -27.02 -11.10
C PHE A 301 -4.35 -25.85 -11.93
N VAL A 302 -3.53 -25.01 -11.33
CA VAL A 302 -2.64 -24.10 -12.03
C VAL A 302 -1.30 -24.36 -11.38
N ASP A 303 -0.35 -24.75 -12.21
CA ASP A 303 1.05 -24.88 -11.87
C ASP A 303 1.47 -23.74 -10.93
N GLY A 304 2.35 -24.03 -9.98
CA GLY A 304 2.91 -23.02 -9.09
C GLY A 304 3.31 -21.77 -9.88
N PRO A 305 3.25 -20.56 -9.27
CA PRO A 305 3.65 -19.36 -9.97
C PRO A 305 5.02 -19.60 -10.62
N PRO A 306 5.27 -19.08 -11.84
CA PRO A 306 6.63 -19.00 -12.34
C PRO A 306 7.37 -18.15 -11.31
N THR A 307 8.05 -18.84 -10.40
CA THR A 307 8.95 -18.24 -9.45
C THR A 307 10.04 -17.73 -10.35
N ARG A 308 10.10 -16.40 -10.53
CA ARG A 308 11.29 -15.78 -11.09
C ARG A 308 12.46 -16.37 -10.32
N THR A 309 13.36 -16.98 -11.07
CA THR A 309 14.52 -17.72 -10.59
C THR A 309 15.18 -16.89 -9.50
N VAL A 310 15.26 -17.47 -8.29
CA VAL A 310 16.08 -16.92 -7.21
C VAL A 310 17.51 -16.95 -7.71
N THR A 311 18.05 -15.80 -8.10
CA THR A 311 19.45 -15.69 -8.51
C THR A 311 20.29 -16.02 -7.29
N VAL A 312 21.05 -17.12 -7.40
CA VAL A 312 22.00 -17.55 -6.38
C VAL A 312 23.13 -16.53 -6.41
N GLY A 313 23.18 -15.68 -5.39
CA GLY A 313 24.31 -14.76 -5.21
C GLY A 313 25.61 -15.53 -4.92
N PRO A 314 26.72 -14.81 -4.64
CA PRO A 314 27.99 -15.42 -4.28
C PRO A 314 27.81 -16.48 -3.18
N PRO A 315 28.61 -17.57 -3.18
CA PRO A 315 28.40 -18.73 -2.30
C PRO A 315 28.20 -18.31 -0.84
N GLY A 316 26.98 -18.52 -0.32
CA GLY A 316 26.61 -18.25 1.07
C GLY A 316 25.48 -17.21 1.30
N PHE A 317 24.98 -16.50 0.28
CA PHE A 317 23.91 -15.49 0.47
C PHE A 317 22.68 -15.73 -0.44
N ARG A 318 21.49 -15.70 0.16
CA ARG A 318 20.19 -15.72 -0.56
C ARG A 318 19.62 -14.30 -0.62
N TRP A 319 19.32 -13.82 -1.82
CA TRP A 319 18.52 -12.61 -2.02
C TRP A 319 17.04 -12.97 -1.99
N ASN A 320 16.26 -12.21 -1.21
CA ASN A 320 14.80 -12.31 -1.13
C ASN A 320 14.16 -11.13 -1.83
N THR A 321 13.00 -11.36 -2.47
CA THR A 321 12.15 -10.27 -2.95
C THR A 321 11.24 -9.82 -1.81
N ALA A 322 11.06 -8.52 -1.66
CA ALA A 322 10.08 -7.94 -0.77
C ALA A 322 9.32 -6.79 -1.44
N PHE A 323 8.04 -6.68 -1.11
CA PHE A 323 7.20 -5.56 -1.52
C PHE A 323 6.91 -4.70 -0.30
N LEU A 324 7.16 -3.39 -0.41
CA LEU A 324 6.83 -2.43 0.64
C LEU A 324 5.85 -1.39 0.08
N SER A 325 4.95 -0.88 0.92
CA SER A 325 4.21 0.35 0.63
C SER A 325 4.84 1.52 1.36
N LEU A 326 4.92 2.66 0.66
CA LEU A 326 5.46 3.93 1.13
C LEU A 326 4.32 4.94 1.22
N GLY A 327 4.17 5.63 2.34
CA GLY A 327 3.10 6.62 2.54
C GLY A 327 3.59 7.88 3.26
N SER A 328 3.17 9.07 2.82
CA SER A 328 3.48 10.33 3.50
C SER A 328 2.35 11.35 3.37
N ASN A 329 2.01 12.05 4.46
CA ASN A 329 1.02 13.14 4.43
C ASN A 329 1.46 14.40 5.19
N LEU A 330 2.74 14.52 5.56
CA LEU A 330 3.26 15.68 6.28
C LEU A 330 4.49 16.26 5.56
N GLY A 331 4.55 17.59 5.47
CA GLY A 331 5.69 18.31 4.90
C GLY A 331 5.90 18.04 3.41
N MET A 332 7.16 17.88 3.00
CA MET A 332 7.57 17.58 1.63
C MET A 332 7.40 16.09 1.34
N ARG A 333 6.17 15.67 1.03
CA ARG A 333 5.74 14.27 1.03
C ARG A 333 6.55 13.39 0.09
N SER A 334 6.75 13.81 -1.16
CA SER A 334 7.56 13.03 -2.11
C SER A 334 9.04 13.03 -1.72
N ALA A 335 9.55 14.09 -1.06
CA ALA A 335 10.94 14.17 -0.63
C ALA A 335 11.25 13.15 0.45
N TYR A 336 10.35 12.96 1.41
CA TYR A 336 10.47 11.90 2.41
C TYR A 336 10.41 10.50 1.78
N ILE A 337 9.49 10.26 0.85
CA ILE A 337 9.39 8.98 0.12
C ILE A 337 10.69 8.71 -0.66
N HIS A 338 11.22 9.71 -1.37
CA HIS A 338 12.46 9.58 -2.12
C HIS A 338 13.68 9.37 -1.21
N ALA A 339 13.77 10.08 -0.09
CA ALA A 339 14.82 9.88 0.90
C ALA A 339 14.78 8.46 1.49
N ALA A 340 13.58 7.92 1.76
CA ALA A 340 13.42 6.55 2.22
C ALA A 340 13.94 5.52 1.20
N LEU A 341 13.69 5.71 -0.10
CA LEU A 341 14.26 4.87 -1.16
C LEU A 341 15.79 4.91 -1.18
N ARG A 342 16.39 6.10 -1.06
CA ARG A 342 17.84 6.26 -0.99
C ARG A 342 18.41 5.53 0.23
N LEU A 343 17.80 5.70 1.39
CA LEU A 343 18.20 5.04 2.63
C LEU A 343 18.07 3.51 2.56
N LEU A 344 17.07 2.96 1.85
CA LEU A 344 16.99 1.52 1.60
C LEU A 344 18.22 1.01 0.82
N ASN A 345 18.65 1.73 -0.23
CA ASN A 345 19.82 1.35 -1.04
C ASN A 345 21.15 1.50 -0.28
N SER A 346 21.26 2.51 0.56
CA SER A 346 22.52 2.86 1.25
C SER A 346 22.63 2.30 2.67
N ALA A 347 21.57 1.73 3.24
CA ALA A 347 21.60 1.18 4.59
C ALA A 347 22.69 0.11 4.76
N ARG A 348 23.41 0.18 5.89
CA ARG A 348 24.45 -0.79 6.27
C ARG A 348 24.27 -1.21 7.73
N GLN A 349 24.88 -2.34 8.08
CA GLN A 349 24.90 -2.83 9.46
C GLN A 349 26.17 -2.34 10.16
N ALA A 350 26.01 -1.62 11.27
CA ALA A 350 27.10 -1.21 12.14
C ALA A 350 27.75 -2.42 12.82
N PRO A 351 29.08 -2.56 12.75
CA PRO A 351 29.78 -3.66 13.41
C PRO A 351 29.52 -3.68 14.92
N GLY A 352 29.19 -4.85 15.46
CA GLY A 352 29.05 -5.07 16.91
C GLY A 352 27.83 -4.43 17.59
N LYS A 353 26.91 -3.80 16.85
CA LYS A 353 25.65 -3.25 17.38
C LYS A 353 24.46 -4.19 17.13
N THR A 354 23.52 -4.22 18.07
CA THR A 354 22.27 -4.99 17.98
C THR A 354 21.06 -4.07 18.21
N GLY A 355 19.85 -4.53 17.83
CA GLY A 355 18.63 -3.71 17.93
C GLY A 355 18.50 -2.65 16.84
N ARG A 356 17.68 -1.61 17.07
CA ARG A 356 17.35 -0.57 16.06
C ARG A 356 18.54 0.36 15.72
N ASP A 357 19.46 0.59 16.65
CA ASP A 357 20.63 1.45 16.45
C ASP A 357 21.79 0.75 15.70
N ARG A 358 21.56 -0.48 15.22
CA ARG A 358 22.55 -1.23 14.44
C ARG A 358 22.64 -0.77 12.99
N TRP A 359 21.73 0.08 12.51
CA TRP A 359 21.74 0.51 11.11
C TRP A 359 22.49 1.81 10.95
N ILE A 360 23.39 1.85 9.97
CA ILE A 360 24.02 3.08 9.48
C ILE A 360 23.15 3.58 8.33
N LEU A 361 22.56 4.76 8.52
CA LEU A 361 21.65 5.40 7.57
C LEU A 361 22.32 6.68 7.06
N THR A 362 22.77 6.66 5.81
CA THR A 362 23.38 7.81 5.12
C THR A 362 22.79 7.93 3.73
N THR A 363 22.55 9.13 3.23
CA THR A 363 22.13 9.34 1.83
C THR A 363 23.31 9.57 0.90
N ASP A 364 24.54 9.60 1.42
CA ASP A 364 25.76 9.86 0.68
C ASP A 364 26.28 8.55 0.06
N SER A 365 26.41 8.54 -1.26
CA SER A 365 26.86 7.37 -2.04
C SER A 365 28.37 7.33 -2.22
N SER A 366 29.09 8.40 -1.85
CA SER A 366 30.53 8.55 -2.07
C SER A 366 31.41 7.71 -1.14
N SER A 367 30.83 7.10 -0.09
CA SER A 367 31.55 6.32 0.93
C SER A 367 31.38 4.80 0.81
N VAL A 368 31.03 4.27 -0.37
CA VAL A 368 30.34 2.96 -0.49
C VAL A 368 31.07 1.92 -1.34
N ASP A 369 32.23 2.23 -1.92
CA ASP A 369 32.95 1.28 -2.78
C ASP A 369 33.40 0.02 -2.00
N GLY A 370 32.82 -1.14 -2.36
CA GLY A 370 33.27 -2.47 -1.93
C GLY A 370 32.37 -3.26 -0.97
N GLU A 371 31.33 -2.66 -0.36
CA GLU A 371 30.39 -3.39 0.51
C GLU A 371 29.05 -3.72 -0.17
N ILE A 372 28.68 -5.00 -0.15
CA ILE A 372 27.39 -5.49 -0.69
C ILE A 372 26.22 -4.83 0.08
N PRO A 373 25.26 -4.17 -0.59
CA PRO A 373 24.14 -3.52 0.08
C PRO A 373 23.22 -4.52 0.81
N LEU A 374 22.48 -4.03 1.81
CA LEU A 374 21.47 -4.84 2.54
C LEU A 374 20.18 -5.00 1.73
N CYS A 375 19.79 -3.94 1.05
CA CYS A 375 18.64 -3.88 0.16
C CYS A 375 19.04 -3.17 -1.14
N LYS A 376 18.42 -3.55 -2.26
CA LYS A 376 18.48 -2.84 -3.53
C LYS A 376 17.06 -2.63 -4.03
N VAL A 377 16.70 -1.39 -4.31
CA VAL A 377 15.44 -1.04 -4.96
C VAL A 377 15.48 -1.54 -6.39
N VAL A 378 14.50 -2.36 -6.76
CA VAL A 378 14.36 -2.95 -8.09
C VAL A 378 13.41 -2.12 -8.94
N ASP A 379 12.25 -1.76 -8.39
CA ASP A 379 11.21 -1.06 -9.12
C ASP A 379 10.34 -0.23 -8.17
N THR A 380 9.68 0.78 -8.72
CA THR A 380 8.76 1.68 -8.03
C THR A 380 7.47 1.80 -8.82
N SER A 381 6.34 1.93 -8.12
CA SER A 381 5.06 2.25 -8.73
C SER A 381 5.03 3.71 -9.18
N PHE A 382 3.91 4.16 -9.76
CA PHE A 382 3.66 5.60 -9.76
C PHE A 382 3.34 6.11 -8.34
N LEU A 383 3.36 7.43 -8.16
CA LEU A 383 2.94 8.08 -6.93
C LEU A 383 1.46 8.42 -7.04
N TYR A 384 0.71 8.22 -5.96
CA TYR A 384 -0.72 8.45 -5.95
C TYR A 384 -1.15 9.30 -4.76
N GLU A 385 -1.96 10.31 -5.04
CA GLU A 385 -2.57 11.15 -4.03
C GLU A 385 -3.95 10.60 -3.65
N THR A 386 -4.17 10.44 -2.34
CA THR A 386 -5.43 9.91 -1.78
C THR A 386 -5.89 10.72 -0.59
N ALA A 387 -7.21 10.78 -0.39
CA ALA A 387 -7.77 11.22 0.88
C ALA A 387 -7.29 10.30 2.03
N PRO A 388 -7.16 10.82 3.26
CA PRO A 388 -6.93 9.98 4.43
C PRO A 388 -8.04 8.93 4.58
N MET A 389 -7.67 7.65 4.77
CA MET A 389 -8.67 6.57 4.91
C MET A 389 -9.36 6.54 6.28
N TYR A 390 -8.68 6.98 7.35
CA TYR A 390 -9.14 6.76 8.73
C TYR A 390 -9.40 8.04 9.52
N MET A 391 -8.65 9.10 9.25
CA MET A 391 -8.80 10.39 9.91
C MET A 391 -8.91 11.48 8.85
N GLU A 392 -10.14 11.85 8.51
CA GLU A 392 -10.44 12.79 7.42
C GLU A 392 -9.90 14.21 7.66
N ASN A 393 -9.72 14.59 8.93
CA ASN A 393 -9.12 15.88 9.33
C ASN A 393 -7.58 15.83 9.28
N GLN A 394 -7.02 15.41 8.15
CA GLN A 394 -5.57 15.38 7.90
C GLN A 394 -5.25 15.72 6.45
N PRO A 395 -4.00 16.13 6.14
CA PRO A 395 -3.60 16.32 4.75
C PRO A 395 -3.66 15.02 3.94
N GLN A 396 -3.82 15.15 2.63
CA GLN A 396 -3.83 14.02 1.70
C GLN A 396 -2.50 13.27 1.69
N PHE A 397 -2.60 11.95 1.53
CA PHE A 397 -1.43 11.06 1.45
C PHE A 397 -0.91 10.98 0.04
N LEU A 398 0.42 10.96 -0.10
CA LEU A 398 1.10 10.37 -1.24
C LEU A 398 1.45 8.92 -0.90
N ASN A 399 1.04 7.98 -1.76
CA ASN A 399 1.27 6.55 -1.61
C ASN A 399 2.00 5.99 -2.82
N ALA A 400 2.92 5.06 -2.57
CA ALA A 400 3.61 4.27 -3.58
C ALA A 400 3.83 2.84 -3.08
N ALA A 401 4.16 1.94 -3.99
CA ALA A 401 4.77 0.64 -3.69
C ALA A 401 6.20 0.62 -4.22
N VAL A 402 7.04 -0.20 -3.59
CA VAL A 402 8.41 -0.45 -4.03
C VAL A 402 8.68 -1.95 -3.95
N GLU A 403 9.34 -2.47 -4.98
CA GLU A 403 9.94 -3.79 -4.97
C GLU A 403 11.42 -3.64 -4.64
N ILE A 404 11.88 -4.43 -3.67
CA ILE A 404 13.28 -4.49 -3.29
C ILE A 404 13.77 -5.94 -3.33
N THR A 405 15.05 -6.10 -3.62
CA THR A 405 15.79 -7.31 -3.24
C THR A 405 16.51 -7.03 -1.94
N THR A 406 16.51 -8.00 -1.02
CA THR A 406 17.19 -7.85 0.27
C THR A 406 17.80 -9.14 0.75
N ARG A 407 18.90 -9.03 1.50
CA ARG A 407 19.52 -10.14 2.23
C ARG A 407 19.01 -10.25 3.66
N LEU A 408 18.18 -9.30 4.11
CA LEU A 408 17.64 -9.30 5.46
C LEU A 408 16.47 -10.29 5.58
N PRO A 409 16.36 -11.03 6.69
CA PRO A 409 15.14 -11.77 7.00
C PRO A 409 13.99 -10.80 7.33
N PRO A 410 12.71 -11.26 7.31
CA PRO A 410 11.54 -10.39 7.47
C PRO A 410 11.57 -9.47 8.70
N PHE A 411 12.00 -9.98 9.85
CA PHE A 411 12.07 -9.18 11.08
C PHE A 411 13.18 -8.13 11.05
N ASP A 412 14.32 -8.43 10.44
CA ASP A 412 15.41 -7.48 10.31
C ASP A 412 15.05 -6.39 9.30
N LEU A 413 14.35 -6.73 8.22
CA LEU A 413 13.82 -5.74 7.29
C LEU A 413 12.80 -4.83 7.97
N LEU A 414 11.89 -5.38 8.81
CA LEU A 414 10.96 -4.57 9.60
C LEU A 414 11.69 -3.62 10.57
N ASP A 415 12.76 -4.09 11.22
CA ASP A 415 13.55 -3.23 12.10
C ASP A 415 14.29 -2.13 11.32
N LEU A 416 14.74 -2.42 10.09
CA LEU A 416 15.35 -1.43 9.19
C LEU A 416 14.33 -0.39 8.73
N THR A 417 13.13 -0.78 8.29
CA THR A 417 12.12 0.19 7.84
C THR A 417 11.70 1.11 8.98
N GLN A 418 11.53 0.60 10.20
CA GLN A 418 11.25 1.41 11.38
C GLN A 418 12.38 2.38 11.75
N ALA A 419 13.63 1.98 11.54
CA ALA A 419 14.78 2.86 11.76
C ALA A 419 14.86 3.97 10.71
N ILE A 420 14.55 3.67 9.44
CA ILE A 420 14.46 4.67 8.37
C ILE A 420 13.36 5.69 8.67
N GLU A 421 12.19 5.24 9.10
CA GLU A 421 11.09 6.13 9.50
C GLU A 421 11.51 7.06 10.65
N ALA A 422 12.14 6.52 11.68
CA ALA A 422 12.61 7.30 12.83
C ALA A 422 13.68 8.32 12.41
N HIS A 423 14.62 7.93 11.53
CA HIS A 423 15.65 8.80 11.00
C HIS A 423 15.09 9.98 10.19
N LEU A 424 13.99 9.75 9.46
CA LEU A 424 13.30 10.79 8.70
C LEU A 424 12.34 11.65 9.54
N GLY A 425 12.27 11.39 10.86
CA GLY A 425 11.53 12.21 11.82
C GLY A 425 10.16 11.67 12.23
N ARG A 426 9.86 10.39 11.98
CA ARG A 426 8.64 9.76 12.49
C ARG A 426 8.77 9.49 13.98
N ASP A 427 7.91 10.10 14.78
CA ASP A 427 7.79 9.79 16.20
C ASP A 427 6.88 8.57 16.42
N HIS A 428 7.50 7.43 16.72
CA HIS A 428 6.79 6.20 17.05
C HIS A 428 6.06 6.25 18.40
N THR A 429 6.39 7.19 19.29
CA THR A 429 5.71 7.36 20.57
C THR A 429 4.37 8.09 20.42
N ALA A 430 4.25 8.99 19.45
CA ALA A 430 2.99 9.65 19.12
C ALA A 430 1.89 8.66 18.67
N SER A 431 2.27 7.55 18.01
CA SER A 431 1.35 6.47 17.61
C SER A 431 0.63 5.80 18.80
N LEU A 432 1.15 5.90 20.03
CA LEU A 432 0.48 5.41 21.23
C LEU A 432 -0.67 6.32 21.68
N THR A 433 -0.68 7.58 21.25
CA THR A 433 -1.68 8.60 21.62
C THR A 433 -2.63 8.94 20.48
N GLN A 434 -2.19 8.84 19.22
CA GLN A 434 -3.00 8.96 18.01
C GLN A 434 -2.58 7.89 16.98
N PRO A 435 -3.05 6.65 17.13
CA PRO A 435 -2.84 5.62 16.11
C PRO A 435 -3.41 6.11 14.78
N LYS A 436 -2.62 6.04 13.69
CA LYS A 436 -3.00 6.52 12.33
C LYS A 436 -3.07 8.05 12.18
N GLY A 437 -2.32 8.79 13.00
CA GLY A 437 -2.08 10.22 12.85
C GLY A 437 -1.25 10.61 11.61
N PRO A 438 -1.06 11.92 11.32
CA PRO A 438 -0.18 12.39 10.25
C PRO A 438 1.26 11.96 10.48
N ARG A 439 1.97 11.62 9.40
CA ARG A 439 3.36 11.13 9.45
C ARG A 439 4.19 11.60 8.26
N VAL A 440 5.46 11.89 8.53
CA VAL A 440 6.46 12.28 7.53
C VAL A 440 6.71 11.16 6.52
N VAL A 441 6.74 9.89 6.96
CA VAL A 441 6.81 8.71 6.10
C VAL A 441 6.35 7.45 6.86
N ASP A 442 5.84 6.47 6.13
CA ASP A 442 5.40 5.13 6.57
C ASP A 442 5.91 4.08 5.58
N LEU A 443 6.52 3.02 6.08
CA LEU A 443 7.09 1.91 5.32
C LEU A 443 6.50 0.58 5.84
N ASP A 444 5.39 0.16 5.24
CA ASP A 444 4.71 -1.09 5.57
C ASP A 444 5.22 -2.23 4.67
N MET A 445 5.61 -3.36 5.27
CA MET A 445 6.00 -4.56 4.51
C MET A 445 4.76 -5.32 4.05
N LEU A 446 4.55 -5.37 2.74
CA LEU A 446 3.42 -6.05 2.09
C LEU A 446 3.65 -7.56 1.95
N TRP A 447 4.86 -7.94 1.53
CA TRP A 447 5.29 -9.31 1.31
C TRP A 447 6.81 -9.44 1.41
N HIS A 448 7.30 -10.65 1.75
CA HIS A 448 8.71 -11.00 1.75
C HIS A 448 8.89 -12.50 1.47
N ASP A 449 9.77 -12.90 0.56
CA ASP A 449 9.95 -14.31 0.18
C ASP A 449 10.42 -15.20 1.33
N GLY A 450 11.30 -14.68 2.20
CA GLY A 450 11.68 -15.34 3.46
C GLY A 450 10.51 -15.62 4.42
N ALA A 451 9.28 -15.19 4.14
CA ALA A 451 8.10 -15.65 4.88
C ALA A 451 7.88 -17.16 4.74
N TYR A 452 8.30 -17.77 3.63
CA TYR A 452 8.24 -19.22 3.46
C TYR A 452 9.17 -19.96 4.42
N ASP A 453 10.33 -19.37 4.74
CA ASP A 453 11.31 -19.96 5.66
C ASP A 453 10.85 -19.87 7.14
N LEU A 454 9.86 -19.01 7.42
CA LEU A 454 9.23 -18.90 8.76
C LEU A 454 8.10 -19.92 8.98
N LEU A 455 7.76 -20.71 7.96
CA LEU A 455 6.77 -21.79 8.07
C LEU A 455 7.48 -23.06 8.54
N GLU A 456 7.04 -23.63 9.66
CA GLU A 456 7.65 -24.86 10.19
C GLU A 456 7.51 -26.05 9.22
N GLU A 457 8.60 -26.81 9.04
CA GLU A 457 8.75 -27.95 8.10
C GLU A 457 7.70 -29.07 8.25
N ASN A 458 6.95 -29.12 9.36
CA ASN A 458 5.94 -30.15 9.64
C ASN A 458 4.49 -29.70 9.44
N SER A 459 4.25 -28.52 8.87
CA SER A 459 2.90 -28.06 8.55
C SER A 459 2.45 -28.61 7.19
N SER A 460 1.53 -29.58 7.20
CA SER A 460 1.08 -30.34 6.03
C SER A 460 0.23 -29.54 5.01
N HIS A 461 0.38 -28.22 4.93
CA HIS A 461 -0.30 -27.33 3.97
C HIS A 461 0.67 -26.31 3.37
N PRO A 462 1.01 -26.40 2.07
CA PRO A 462 1.74 -25.35 1.37
C PRO A 462 0.76 -24.21 1.08
N LYS A 463 0.68 -23.22 1.99
CA LYS A 463 0.15 -21.83 1.83
C LYS A 463 -0.21 -21.22 3.21
N ALA A 464 0.70 -21.32 4.17
CA ALA A 464 0.47 -20.81 5.52
C ALA A 464 0.83 -19.31 5.63
N LEU A 465 -0.08 -18.55 6.24
CA LEU A 465 0.03 -17.16 6.67
C LEU A 465 1.08 -17.08 7.79
N PHE A 466 2.10 -16.23 7.67
CA PHE A 466 2.96 -15.92 8.82
C PHE A 466 2.29 -14.84 9.67
N THR A 467 1.98 -15.15 10.93
CA THR A 467 1.32 -14.22 11.86
C THR A 467 2.05 -14.25 13.19
N SER A 468 2.46 -13.08 13.65
CA SER A 468 3.03 -12.86 14.98
C SER A 468 2.49 -11.54 15.56
N PRO A 469 2.63 -11.29 16.87
CA PRO A 469 2.26 -10.00 17.46
C PRO A 469 3.01 -8.80 16.87
N ARG A 470 4.14 -9.01 16.19
CA ARG A 470 4.97 -7.95 15.59
C ARG A 470 4.80 -7.80 14.08
N LEU A 471 4.46 -8.88 13.37
CA LEU A 471 4.52 -8.93 11.91
C LEU A 471 3.53 -9.96 11.34
N ASN A 472 2.83 -9.56 10.27
CA ASN A 472 1.92 -10.40 9.48
C ASN A 472 2.32 -10.36 8.01
N LEU A 473 2.48 -11.52 7.37
CA LEU A 473 2.81 -11.66 5.95
C LEU A 473 1.91 -12.71 5.26
N PRO A 474 1.25 -12.36 4.13
CA PRO A 474 1.13 -11.01 3.54
C PRO A 474 0.45 -10.01 4.49
N HIS A 475 0.68 -8.72 4.27
CA HIS A 475 0.11 -7.68 5.13
C HIS A 475 -1.42 -7.77 5.19
N ILE A 476 -1.99 -7.72 6.40
CA ILE A 476 -3.43 -7.99 6.65
C ILE A 476 -4.39 -7.10 5.86
N GLY A 477 -4.01 -5.84 5.62
CA GLY A 477 -4.83 -4.88 4.88
C GLY A 477 -4.57 -4.85 3.37
N LEU A 478 -3.69 -5.69 2.84
CA LEU A 478 -3.25 -5.63 1.44
C LEU A 478 -4.43 -5.79 0.47
N ALA A 479 -5.24 -6.84 0.64
CA ALA A 479 -6.31 -7.20 -0.29
C ALA A 479 -7.51 -6.22 -0.31
N GLU A 480 -7.59 -5.29 0.65
CA GLU A 480 -8.74 -4.38 0.82
C GLU A 480 -8.41 -2.91 0.49
N ARG A 481 -7.12 -2.55 0.39
CA ARG A 481 -6.67 -1.16 0.26
C ARG A 481 -6.31 -0.84 -1.19
N GLU A 482 -7.12 -0.03 -1.85
CA GLU A 482 -6.81 0.43 -3.22
C GLU A 482 -5.48 1.18 -3.28
N PHE A 483 -5.18 2.02 -2.28
CA PHE A 483 -3.93 2.77 -2.21
C PHE A 483 -2.68 1.90 -2.01
N VAL A 484 -2.85 0.61 -1.75
CA VAL A 484 -1.78 -0.40 -1.74
C VAL A 484 -1.78 -1.21 -3.03
N LEU A 485 -2.95 -1.69 -3.45
CA LEU A 485 -3.10 -2.57 -4.60
C LEU A 485 -2.85 -1.88 -5.94
N ARG A 486 -3.27 -0.62 -6.10
CA ARG A 486 -3.08 0.12 -7.35
C ARG A 486 -1.59 0.42 -7.60
N PRO A 487 -0.80 0.90 -6.63
CA PRO A 487 0.64 0.99 -6.76
C PRO A 487 1.31 -0.38 -6.97
N LEU A 488 0.90 -1.41 -6.22
CA LEU A 488 1.45 -2.75 -6.40
C LEU A 488 1.16 -3.31 -7.80
N ALA A 489 0.03 -2.97 -8.42
CA ALA A 489 -0.32 -3.40 -9.78
C ALA A 489 0.53 -2.71 -10.86
N ASP A 490 1.13 -1.55 -10.59
CA ASP A 490 2.08 -0.91 -11.51
C ASP A 490 3.38 -1.73 -11.62
N ILE A 491 3.82 -2.35 -10.52
CA ILE A 491 5.06 -3.14 -10.47
C ILE A 491 4.79 -4.62 -10.73
N GLN A 492 3.78 -5.19 -10.07
CA GLN A 492 3.51 -6.61 -10.01
C GLN A 492 2.02 -6.92 -10.29
N PRO A 493 1.51 -6.64 -11.50
CA PRO A 493 0.10 -6.83 -11.85
C PRO A 493 -0.35 -8.30 -11.76
N GLU A 494 0.55 -9.24 -12.04
CA GLU A 494 0.28 -10.68 -12.09
C GLU A 494 0.74 -11.43 -10.84
N TRP A 495 1.32 -10.73 -9.84
CA TRP A 495 1.68 -11.37 -8.57
C TRP A 495 0.43 -11.95 -7.91
N ARG A 496 0.51 -13.22 -7.53
CA ARG A 496 -0.60 -13.95 -6.91
C ARG A 496 -0.49 -13.87 -5.42
N HIS A 497 -1.54 -13.37 -4.78
CA HIS A 497 -1.60 -13.33 -3.34
C HIS A 497 -1.51 -14.76 -2.77
N PRO A 498 -0.55 -15.08 -1.88
CA PRO A 498 -0.32 -16.45 -1.40
C PRO A 498 -1.54 -17.10 -0.74
N VAL A 499 -2.33 -16.31 -0.01
CA VAL A 499 -3.57 -16.76 0.66
C VAL A 499 -4.80 -16.68 -0.25
N ASP A 500 -5.09 -15.50 -0.81
CA ASP A 500 -6.31 -15.25 -1.60
C ASP A 500 -6.29 -15.93 -2.99
N GLY A 501 -5.11 -16.10 -3.60
CA GLY A 501 -4.93 -16.77 -4.89
C GLY A 501 -5.23 -15.90 -6.12
N ARG A 502 -5.94 -14.77 -5.96
CA ARG A 502 -6.10 -13.76 -7.03
C ARG A 502 -4.79 -13.04 -7.32
N THR A 503 -4.64 -12.57 -8.57
CA THR A 503 -3.55 -11.66 -8.93
C THR A 503 -3.78 -10.26 -8.35
N THR A 504 -2.73 -9.44 -8.22
CA THR A 504 -2.85 -8.03 -7.82
C THR A 504 -3.89 -7.30 -8.66
N THR A 505 -3.89 -7.51 -9.98
CA THR A 505 -4.88 -6.92 -10.89
C THR A 505 -6.31 -7.41 -10.61
N GLN A 506 -6.48 -8.71 -10.33
CA GLN A 506 -7.79 -9.26 -9.96
C GLN A 506 -8.30 -8.74 -8.61
N MET A 507 -7.42 -8.57 -7.63
CA MET A 507 -7.75 -7.95 -6.35
C MET A 507 -8.13 -6.48 -6.53
N LEU A 508 -7.35 -5.72 -7.29
CA LEU A 508 -7.62 -4.31 -7.60
C LEU A 508 -8.97 -4.14 -8.31
N ASN A 509 -9.25 -4.95 -9.33
CA ASN A 509 -10.51 -4.90 -10.07
C ASN A 509 -11.74 -5.29 -9.22
N ALA A 510 -11.54 -5.97 -8.10
CA ALA A 510 -12.61 -6.32 -7.18
C ALA A 510 -12.98 -5.18 -6.22
N ILE A 511 -12.13 -4.15 -6.09
CA ILE A 511 -12.42 -2.95 -5.30
C ILE A 511 -13.31 -2.00 -6.10
N LYS A 512 -14.30 -1.38 -5.46
CA LYS A 512 -15.21 -0.42 -6.11
C LYS A 512 -14.45 0.80 -6.65
N ALA A 513 -14.81 1.22 -7.87
CA ALA A 513 -13.97 2.03 -8.76
C ALA A 513 -13.80 3.52 -8.44
N ASP A 514 -14.30 4.05 -7.32
CA ASP A 514 -14.28 5.50 -7.07
C ASP A 514 -13.84 5.87 -5.64
N SER A 515 -12.52 5.83 -5.40
CA SER A 515 -11.89 6.34 -4.18
C SER A 515 -11.38 7.78 -4.30
N GLY A 516 -11.54 8.42 -5.46
CA GLY A 516 -10.91 9.72 -5.74
C GLY A 516 -9.37 9.70 -5.79
N MET A 517 -8.74 8.52 -5.79
CA MET A 517 -7.28 8.34 -5.91
C MET A 517 -6.76 8.82 -7.27
N ARG A 518 -5.73 9.66 -7.27
CA ARG A 518 -5.16 10.24 -8.50
C ARG A 518 -3.68 9.91 -8.63
N ARG A 519 -3.24 9.51 -9.82
CA ARG A 519 -1.80 9.39 -10.12
C ARG A 519 -1.22 10.79 -10.17
N VAL A 520 -0.05 11.01 -9.58
CA VAL A 520 0.60 12.32 -9.53
C VAL A 520 2.08 12.25 -9.91
N LEU A 521 2.58 13.33 -10.51
CA LEU A 521 4.00 13.60 -10.72
C LEU A 521 4.42 14.74 -9.78
N PRO A 522 5.34 14.50 -8.84
CA PRO A 522 5.79 15.53 -7.92
C PRO A 522 6.77 16.50 -8.59
N ILE A 523 6.54 17.79 -8.37
CA ILE A 523 7.42 18.89 -8.78
C ILE A 523 7.91 19.58 -7.52
N ARG A 524 9.21 19.56 -7.32
CA ARG A 524 9.86 20.27 -6.22
C ARG A 524 10.44 21.57 -6.75
N ASN A 525 10.29 22.63 -5.96
CA ASN A 525 11.17 23.78 -6.14
C ASN A 525 12.52 23.44 -5.50
N THR A 526 13.63 23.66 -6.21
CA THR A 526 14.99 23.33 -5.77
C THR A 526 15.46 24.12 -4.55
N ALA A 527 14.76 25.21 -4.18
CA ALA A 527 14.93 25.85 -2.87
C ALA A 527 14.40 25.00 -1.69
N GLY A 528 13.74 23.85 -1.95
CA GLY A 528 13.21 22.96 -0.92
C GLY A 528 12.00 23.52 -0.15
N GLU A 529 11.51 24.71 -0.54
CA GLU A 529 10.48 25.45 0.19
C GLU A 529 9.05 24.97 -0.09
N SER A 530 8.82 24.27 -1.21
CA SER A 530 7.48 23.86 -1.62
C SER A 530 7.48 22.67 -2.59
N GLU A 531 6.44 21.85 -2.46
CA GLU A 531 6.13 20.73 -3.35
C GLU A 531 4.76 20.94 -4.00
N ARG A 532 4.66 20.62 -5.30
CA ARG A 532 3.41 20.57 -6.07
C ARG A 532 3.27 19.21 -6.72
N THR A 533 2.04 18.78 -6.97
CA THR A 533 1.73 17.58 -7.74
C THR A 533 1.02 17.96 -9.05
N LEU A 534 1.42 17.32 -10.15
CA LEU A 534 0.65 17.32 -11.40
C LEU A 534 -0.15 16.02 -11.46
N ALA A 535 -1.48 16.09 -11.50
CA ALA A 535 -2.36 14.92 -11.43
C ALA A 535 -2.78 14.39 -12.81
N PHE A 536 -2.92 13.06 -12.94
CA PHE A 536 -3.30 12.35 -14.16
C PHE A 536 -4.31 11.21 -13.90
N PRO A 537 -5.22 10.92 -14.86
CA PRO A 537 -5.65 11.84 -15.91
C PRO A 537 -6.50 12.96 -15.28
N SER A 538 -6.19 14.22 -15.56
CA SER A 538 -7.03 15.35 -15.10
C SER A 538 -7.26 16.38 -16.21
N ARG A 539 -6.18 16.96 -16.71
CA ARG A 539 -6.11 17.87 -17.84
C ARG A 539 -4.78 17.71 -18.56
N THR A 540 -4.66 18.24 -19.76
CA THR A 540 -3.38 18.37 -20.45
C THR A 540 -2.66 19.64 -19.97
N TYR A 541 -1.37 19.51 -19.67
CA TYR A 541 -0.51 20.60 -19.21
C TYR A 541 0.22 21.27 -20.38
N LEU A 542 0.36 22.60 -20.33
CA LEU A 542 0.99 23.40 -21.37
C LEU A 542 2.45 23.69 -21.03
N MET A 543 3.38 23.21 -21.85
CA MET A 543 4.81 23.47 -21.75
C MET A 543 5.24 24.50 -22.81
N SER A 544 5.62 25.71 -22.40
CA SER A 544 5.99 26.80 -23.31
C SER A 544 7.49 26.83 -23.58
N ILE A 545 7.87 26.95 -24.85
CA ILE A 545 9.26 26.91 -25.31
C ILE A 545 9.92 28.27 -25.15
N VAL A 546 11.09 28.30 -24.51
CA VAL A 546 11.96 29.47 -24.39
C VAL A 546 13.33 29.14 -25.00
N ASN A 547 13.51 29.53 -26.27
CA ASN A 547 14.78 29.34 -26.97
C ASN A 547 15.73 30.50 -26.67
N THR A 548 16.92 30.19 -26.16
CA THR A 548 17.97 31.20 -25.83
C THR A 548 19.11 31.22 -26.87
N THR A 549 18.86 30.70 -28.07
CA THR A 549 19.85 30.61 -29.16
C THR A 549 19.89 31.85 -30.05
N PRO A 550 21.05 32.19 -30.65
CA PRO A 550 21.19 33.28 -31.63
C PRO A 550 20.33 33.12 -32.88
N ASP A 551 20.06 31.87 -33.25
CA ASP A 551 19.35 31.47 -34.46
C ASP A 551 17.83 31.60 -34.38
N SER A 552 17.29 32.28 -33.36
CA SER A 552 15.87 32.57 -33.12
C SER A 552 15.23 33.54 -34.15
N PHE A 553 15.74 33.53 -35.39
CA PHE A 553 15.19 34.24 -36.55
C PHE A 553 13.74 33.86 -36.88
N SER A 554 13.24 32.70 -36.43
CA SER A 554 11.82 32.33 -36.58
C SER A 554 10.91 32.86 -35.46
N ASP A 555 11.45 33.36 -34.35
CA ASP A 555 10.66 33.72 -33.17
C ASP A 555 10.69 35.24 -32.89
N GLY A 556 11.31 36.03 -33.77
CA GLY A 556 11.41 37.49 -33.64
C GLY A 556 12.70 37.99 -33.02
N GLY A 557 13.80 37.22 -33.06
CA GLY A 557 15.21 37.64 -32.97
C GLY A 557 15.57 38.99 -32.33
N THR A 558 15.09 39.29 -31.11
CA THR A 558 15.45 40.53 -30.40
C THR A 558 16.26 40.27 -29.12
N TYR A 559 16.43 39.02 -28.68
CA TYR A 559 16.92 38.72 -27.32
C TYR A 559 18.26 37.98 -27.22
N HIS A 560 19.04 37.88 -28.30
CA HIS A 560 20.39 37.34 -28.18
C HIS A 560 21.21 38.25 -27.26
N ASN A 561 21.67 37.73 -26.13
CA ASN A 561 22.32 38.45 -25.01
C ASN A 561 21.40 39.37 -24.16
N ASP A 562 20.07 39.32 -24.32
CA ASP A 562 19.12 40.04 -23.45
C ASP A 562 18.47 39.08 -22.44
N VAL A 563 19.19 38.82 -21.35
CA VAL A 563 18.72 38.02 -20.22
C VAL A 563 17.44 38.61 -19.64
N ASP A 564 17.37 39.93 -19.44
CA ASP A 564 16.23 40.58 -18.80
C ASP A 564 14.98 40.55 -19.70
N GLY A 565 15.14 40.74 -21.01
CA GLY A 565 14.07 40.58 -21.99
C GLY A 565 13.54 39.16 -22.06
N THR A 566 14.43 38.17 -22.06
CA THR A 566 14.05 36.76 -22.04
C THR A 566 13.28 36.41 -20.77
N VAL A 567 13.79 36.82 -19.59
CA VAL A 567 13.11 36.62 -18.30
C VAL A 567 11.73 37.27 -18.31
N ARG A 568 11.59 38.50 -18.83
CA ARG A 568 10.30 39.17 -18.94
C ARG A 568 9.32 38.38 -19.81
N SER A 569 9.76 37.92 -20.98
CA SER A 569 8.94 37.10 -21.88
C SER A 569 8.55 35.77 -21.23
N THR A 570 9.45 35.11 -20.51
CA THR A 570 9.14 33.89 -19.75
C THR A 570 8.06 34.13 -18.69
N ILE A 571 8.15 35.25 -17.95
CA ILE A 571 7.12 35.64 -16.98
C ILE A 571 5.77 35.95 -17.68
N GLU A 572 5.79 36.54 -18.87
CA GLU A 572 4.59 36.76 -19.67
C GLU A 572 3.95 35.44 -20.12
N MET A 573 4.73 34.45 -20.57
CA MET A 573 4.21 33.12 -20.91
C MET A 573 3.52 32.43 -19.72
N LEU A 574 4.09 32.56 -18.52
CA LEU A 574 3.48 32.05 -17.28
C LEU A 574 2.15 32.76 -16.98
N LYS A 575 2.09 34.08 -17.15
CA LYS A 575 0.85 34.88 -17.01
C LYS A 575 -0.20 34.51 -18.07
N ASP A 576 0.24 34.17 -19.27
CA ASP A 576 -0.62 33.72 -20.36
C ASP A 576 -1.22 32.33 -20.10
N GLY A 577 -0.68 31.59 -19.14
CA GLY A 577 -1.22 30.32 -18.66
C GLY A 577 -0.36 29.09 -18.94
N ALA A 578 0.94 29.27 -19.22
CA ALA A 578 1.90 28.16 -19.24
C ALA A 578 1.95 27.46 -17.88
N ASP A 579 1.88 26.13 -17.89
CA ASP A 579 2.08 25.32 -16.68
C ASP A 579 3.57 25.07 -16.42
N ILE A 580 4.34 24.91 -17.50
CA ILE A 580 5.78 24.67 -17.52
C ILE A 580 6.41 25.61 -18.54
N VAL A 581 7.59 26.15 -18.25
CA VAL A 581 8.45 26.80 -19.24
C VAL A 581 9.67 25.93 -19.48
N ASP A 582 10.00 25.68 -20.74
CA ASP A 582 11.10 24.80 -21.14
C ASP A 582 12.19 25.62 -21.82
N ILE A 583 13.31 25.79 -21.11
CA ILE A 583 14.40 26.70 -21.49
C ILE A 583 15.49 25.88 -22.17
N GLY A 584 15.80 26.22 -23.43
CA GLY A 584 16.83 25.55 -24.23
C GLY A 584 17.96 26.50 -24.63
N GLY A 585 19.20 26.08 -24.36
CA GLY A 585 20.44 26.79 -24.71
C GLY A 585 21.01 26.43 -26.09
N MET A 586 20.57 25.30 -26.63
CA MET A 586 21.04 24.72 -27.88
C MET A 586 19.86 24.37 -28.78
N SER A 587 20.03 24.54 -30.10
CA SER A 587 19.01 24.14 -31.06
C SER A 587 19.19 22.67 -31.44
N THR A 588 18.21 21.84 -31.11
CA THR A 588 18.15 20.42 -31.51
C THR A 588 17.50 20.21 -32.89
N ALA A 589 17.21 21.29 -33.63
CA ALA A 589 16.62 21.21 -34.96
C ALA A 589 17.59 20.62 -36.01
N PRO A 590 17.08 19.93 -37.06
CA PRO A 590 17.93 19.30 -38.08
C PRO A 590 18.92 20.27 -38.74
N GLY A 591 20.20 19.90 -38.76
CA GLY A 591 21.29 20.59 -39.44
C GLY A 591 21.88 21.80 -38.72
N ARG A 592 21.60 22.00 -37.42
CA ARG A 592 22.20 23.07 -36.61
C ARG A 592 23.49 22.60 -35.91
N PRO A 593 24.53 23.44 -35.81
CA PRO A 593 25.76 23.08 -35.10
C PRO A 593 25.53 23.03 -33.60
N ASP A 594 26.25 22.13 -32.94
CA ASP A 594 26.26 22.04 -31.47
C ASP A 594 27.07 23.19 -30.89
N VAL A 595 26.75 23.57 -29.66
CA VAL A 595 27.52 24.54 -28.87
C VAL A 595 28.26 23.84 -27.75
N GLU A 596 29.34 24.46 -27.28
CA GLU A 596 30.12 24.01 -26.14
C GLU A 596 29.26 23.98 -24.86
N GLU A 597 29.55 23.05 -23.94
CA GLU A 597 28.73 22.87 -22.73
C GLU A 597 28.65 24.13 -21.87
N ALA A 598 29.79 24.82 -21.75
CA ALA A 598 29.90 26.07 -20.99
C ALA A 598 29.03 27.17 -21.63
N GLU A 599 29.00 27.24 -22.96
CA GLU A 599 28.18 28.21 -23.68
C GLU A 599 26.68 27.92 -23.52
N GLU A 600 26.28 26.65 -23.57
CA GLU A 600 24.90 26.25 -23.30
C GLU A 600 24.47 26.63 -21.87
N ALA A 601 25.32 26.36 -20.88
CA ALA A 601 25.09 26.74 -19.48
C ALA A 601 24.97 28.25 -19.30
N ASP A 602 25.86 29.04 -19.92
CA ASP A 602 25.86 30.50 -19.87
C ASP A 602 24.60 31.12 -20.49
N ARG A 603 23.95 30.41 -21.42
CA ARG A 603 22.68 30.84 -22.02
C ARG A 603 21.48 30.55 -21.12
N VAL A 604 21.44 29.40 -20.44
CA VAL A 604 20.24 28.96 -19.70
C VAL A 604 20.26 29.38 -18.22
N VAL A 605 21.40 29.27 -17.54
CA VAL A 605 21.50 29.48 -16.09
C VAL A 605 21.08 30.90 -15.68
N PRO A 606 21.51 31.98 -16.36
CA PRO A 606 21.09 33.33 -16.00
C PRO A 606 19.58 33.55 -16.14
N ILE A 607 18.92 32.89 -17.10
CA ILE A 607 17.47 32.96 -17.29
C ILE A 607 16.75 32.29 -16.13
N VAL A 608 17.16 31.06 -15.76
CA VAL A 608 16.58 30.33 -14.62
C VAL A 608 16.68 31.18 -13.35
N GLN A 609 17.86 31.73 -13.06
CA GLN A 609 18.06 32.58 -11.89
C GLN A 609 17.23 33.87 -11.98
N GLY A 610 17.13 34.48 -13.17
CA GLY A 610 16.33 35.68 -13.40
C GLY A 610 14.85 35.47 -13.12
N VAL A 611 14.28 34.34 -13.59
CA VAL A 611 12.89 33.94 -13.30
C VAL A 611 12.69 33.74 -11.79
N ARG A 612 13.59 33.01 -11.11
CA ARG A 612 13.50 32.80 -9.65
C ARG A 612 13.60 34.10 -8.86
N ARG A 613 14.46 35.04 -9.27
CA ARG A 613 14.53 36.38 -8.66
C ARG A 613 13.23 37.17 -8.84
N ALA A 614 12.63 37.12 -10.04
CA ALA A 614 11.36 37.78 -10.32
C ALA A 614 10.22 37.21 -9.46
N GLU A 615 10.17 35.88 -9.28
CA GLU A 615 9.20 35.23 -8.38
C GLU A 615 9.39 35.63 -6.92
N ALA A 616 10.63 35.65 -6.43
CA ALA A 616 10.93 36.04 -5.06
C ALA A 616 10.47 37.49 -4.77
N ALA A 617 10.61 38.39 -5.74
CA ALA A 617 10.11 39.76 -5.63
C ALA A 617 8.57 39.83 -5.60
N GLN A 618 7.88 38.89 -6.26
CA GLN A 618 6.42 38.82 -6.37
C GLN A 618 5.77 37.89 -5.34
N LYS A 619 6.53 37.29 -4.41
CA LYS A 619 6.06 36.32 -3.39
C LYS A 619 4.92 36.85 -2.51
N ARG A 620 4.80 38.18 -2.37
CA ARG A 620 3.70 38.86 -1.63
C ARG A 620 2.36 38.87 -2.36
N GLU A 621 2.35 38.61 -3.66
CA GLU A 621 1.15 38.65 -4.52
C GLU A 621 0.48 37.27 -4.69
N GLY A 622 0.94 36.25 -3.94
CA GLY A 622 0.38 34.90 -4.03
C GLY A 622 0.76 34.15 -5.31
N LEU A 623 1.82 34.60 -5.99
CA LEU A 623 2.30 33.95 -7.21
C LEU A 623 2.75 32.52 -6.90
N ILE A 624 2.24 31.59 -7.70
CA ILE A 624 2.67 30.19 -7.69
C ILE A 624 4.06 30.10 -8.34
N PRO A 625 5.06 29.43 -7.73
CA PRO A 625 6.36 29.22 -8.37
C PRO A 625 6.22 28.47 -9.70
N ALA A 626 6.90 28.97 -10.73
CA ALA A 626 6.94 28.39 -12.05
C ALA A 626 7.66 27.03 -12.03
N ILE A 627 7.17 26.14 -12.87
CA ILE A 627 7.83 24.89 -13.17
C ILE A 627 8.77 25.15 -14.34
N ILE A 628 10.07 25.04 -14.10
CA ILE A 628 11.11 25.31 -15.09
C ILE A 628 11.70 23.98 -15.54
N SER A 629 11.49 23.65 -16.81
CA SER A 629 12.15 22.57 -17.53
C SER A 629 13.40 23.08 -18.24
N ILE A 630 14.41 22.23 -18.36
CA ILE A 630 15.65 22.53 -19.07
C ILE A 630 15.81 21.53 -20.20
N ASP A 631 15.77 22.03 -21.43
CA ASP A 631 15.98 21.26 -22.66
C ASP A 631 17.48 21.08 -22.88
N THR A 632 18.03 20.01 -22.31
CA THR A 632 19.44 19.65 -22.42
C THR A 632 19.63 18.14 -22.29
N PHE A 633 20.61 17.62 -23.01
CA PHE A 633 21.09 16.24 -22.90
C PHE A 633 22.44 16.14 -22.16
N ARG A 634 22.98 17.27 -21.68
CA ARG A 634 24.28 17.34 -21.01
C ARG A 634 24.10 17.32 -19.48
N PRO A 635 24.66 16.32 -18.76
CA PRO A 635 24.54 16.24 -17.30
C PRO A 635 25.11 17.47 -16.57
N SER A 636 26.20 18.06 -17.08
CA SER A 636 26.84 19.25 -16.53
C SER A 636 25.92 20.48 -16.56
N VAL A 637 25.28 20.73 -17.70
CA VAL A 637 24.30 21.82 -17.91
C VAL A 637 23.05 21.57 -17.06
N ALA A 638 22.53 20.34 -17.07
CA ALA A 638 21.37 19.96 -16.24
C ALA A 638 21.65 20.20 -14.75
N ARG A 639 22.83 19.82 -14.25
CA ARG A 639 23.23 20.05 -12.86
C ARG A 639 23.27 21.54 -12.53
N ALA A 640 23.95 22.34 -13.35
CA ALA A 640 24.04 23.78 -13.17
C ALA A 640 22.66 24.46 -13.17
N ALA A 641 21.76 24.03 -14.06
CA ALA A 641 20.43 24.58 -14.15
C ALA A 641 19.51 24.16 -12.98
N LEU A 642 19.61 22.91 -12.50
CA LEU A 642 18.94 22.46 -11.28
C LEU A 642 19.42 23.26 -10.06
N ASP A 643 20.74 23.41 -9.90
CA ASP A 643 21.34 24.20 -8.82
C ASP A 643 20.92 25.68 -8.90
N ALA A 644 20.64 26.19 -10.11
CA ALA A 644 20.15 27.54 -10.35
C ALA A 644 18.64 27.73 -10.08
N GLY A 645 17.85 26.66 -9.96
CA GLY A 645 16.41 26.77 -9.72
C GLY A 645 15.50 25.95 -10.64
N ALA A 646 16.03 25.15 -11.56
CA ALA A 646 15.20 24.33 -12.45
C ALA A 646 14.48 23.21 -11.68
N SER A 647 13.37 22.72 -12.24
CA SER A 647 12.45 21.77 -11.59
C SER A 647 12.40 20.40 -12.26
N LEU A 648 12.69 20.31 -13.55
CA LEU A 648 12.73 19.05 -14.31
C LEU A 648 13.68 19.15 -15.51
N ILE A 649 14.10 18.00 -16.04
CA ILE A 649 14.99 17.89 -17.19
C ILE A 649 14.20 17.40 -18.41
N ASN A 650 14.43 17.98 -19.57
CA ASN A 650 13.90 17.51 -20.84
C ASN A 650 15.06 17.02 -21.73
N ASP A 651 15.22 15.70 -21.84
CA ASP A 651 16.33 15.08 -22.56
C ASP A 651 15.85 14.46 -23.88
N VAL A 652 16.18 15.13 -24.98
CA VAL A 652 15.86 14.72 -26.35
C VAL A 652 16.50 13.39 -26.77
N THR A 653 17.56 12.94 -26.09
CA THR A 653 18.25 11.68 -26.41
C THR A 653 17.64 10.48 -25.68
N GLY A 654 16.75 10.73 -24.72
CA GLY A 654 16.24 9.69 -23.83
C GLY A 654 17.30 9.19 -22.85
N ALA A 655 18.19 10.09 -22.40
CA ALA A 655 19.36 9.79 -21.59
C ALA A 655 20.28 8.72 -22.21
N ARG A 656 20.37 8.68 -23.54
CA ARG A 656 21.35 7.82 -24.25
C ARG A 656 22.74 8.42 -24.31
N GLY A 657 22.87 9.71 -23.99
CA GLY A 657 24.14 10.42 -23.95
C GLY A 657 24.37 11.32 -25.16
N THR A 658 25.49 12.03 -25.12
CA THR A 658 25.99 12.92 -26.17
C THR A 658 26.50 12.10 -27.35
N TRP A 659 26.03 12.40 -28.56
CA TRP A 659 26.57 11.81 -29.78
C TRP A 659 27.68 12.72 -30.31
N SER A 660 28.95 12.37 -30.19
CA SER A 660 29.99 13.10 -30.91
C SER A 660 30.00 12.69 -32.39
N ASP A 661 30.38 13.59 -33.30
CA ASP A 661 30.55 13.26 -34.73
C ASP A 661 31.66 12.21 -34.94
N GLU A 662 32.53 11.98 -33.94
CA GLU A 662 33.55 10.92 -33.92
C GLU A 662 32.98 9.55 -33.53
N ASP A 663 31.76 9.49 -32.98
CA ASP A 663 31.09 8.26 -32.51
C ASP A 663 30.38 7.44 -33.62
N ASP A 664 30.44 7.85 -34.90
CA ASP A 664 30.06 6.97 -36.02
C ASP A 664 31.16 5.94 -36.32
N ASP A 665 32.30 5.98 -35.59
CA ASP A 665 33.25 4.89 -35.55
C ASP A 665 32.70 3.72 -34.72
N ARG A 666 32.58 2.55 -35.36
CA ARG A 666 32.18 1.28 -34.73
C ARG A 666 33.22 0.75 -33.76
N SER A 667 34.37 1.42 -33.63
CA SER A 667 35.44 1.07 -32.69
C SER A 667 35.21 1.58 -31.27
N VAL A 668 34.29 2.54 -31.06
CA VAL A 668 33.96 3.06 -29.73
C VAL A 668 32.95 2.13 -29.05
N ASP A 669 33.40 1.51 -27.97
CA ASP A 669 32.69 0.60 -27.10
C ASP A 669 31.37 1.19 -26.59
N ALA A 670 30.29 0.39 -26.70
CA ALA A 670 28.93 0.79 -26.32
C ALA A 670 28.81 1.27 -24.85
N ALA A 671 29.73 0.82 -23.99
CA ALA A 671 29.86 1.26 -22.60
C ALA A 671 30.27 2.75 -22.49
N SER A 672 31.11 3.24 -23.40
CA SER A 672 31.59 4.62 -23.39
C SER A 672 30.50 5.62 -23.84
N LYS A 673 29.66 5.23 -24.82
CA LYS A 673 28.55 6.07 -25.35
C LYS A 673 27.45 6.32 -24.32
N ASN A 674 27.16 5.33 -23.46
CA ASN A 674 26.12 5.44 -22.44
C ASN A 674 26.54 6.27 -21.21
N LYS A 675 27.83 6.55 -21.03
CA LYS A 675 28.37 7.16 -19.81
C LYS A 675 27.70 8.49 -19.45
N THR A 676 27.56 9.41 -20.41
CA THR A 676 26.90 10.71 -20.14
C THR A 676 25.40 10.54 -19.90
N GLY A 677 24.77 9.56 -20.56
CA GLY A 677 23.40 9.17 -20.27
C GLY A 677 23.21 8.62 -18.84
N ASP A 678 24.13 7.79 -18.39
CA ASP A 678 24.11 7.21 -17.04
C ASP A 678 24.40 8.29 -15.99
N GLU A 679 25.28 9.25 -16.27
CA GLU A 679 25.50 10.45 -15.45
C GLU A 679 24.23 11.32 -15.34
N MET A 680 23.47 11.47 -16.44
CA MET A 680 22.17 12.16 -16.43
C MET A 680 21.18 11.44 -15.53
N LEU A 681 21.03 10.12 -15.68
CA LEU A 681 20.10 9.33 -14.87
C LEU A 681 20.52 9.30 -13.39
N ALA A 682 21.82 9.23 -13.10
CA ALA A 682 22.35 9.33 -11.75
C ALA A 682 22.03 10.70 -11.13
N LEU A 683 22.19 11.80 -11.86
CA LEU A 683 21.79 13.14 -11.41
C LEU A 683 20.28 13.21 -11.12
N VAL A 684 19.44 12.65 -11.98
CA VAL A 684 17.97 12.62 -11.79
C VAL A 684 17.60 11.81 -10.54
N ALA A 685 18.22 10.64 -10.35
CA ALA A 685 18.03 9.80 -9.17
C ALA A 685 18.61 10.45 -7.89
N GLU A 686 19.66 11.25 -8.03
CA GLU A 686 20.26 12.03 -6.95
C GLU A 686 19.33 13.14 -6.46
N ARG A 687 18.85 13.95 -7.39
CA ARG A 687 18.04 15.14 -7.12
C ARG A 687 16.56 14.81 -6.88
N GLY A 688 16.11 13.64 -7.33
CA GLY A 688 14.72 13.21 -7.23
C GLY A 688 13.76 14.09 -8.02
N VAL A 689 14.21 14.62 -9.16
CA VAL A 689 13.43 15.49 -10.07
C VAL A 689 12.86 14.70 -11.25
N PRO A 690 11.83 15.20 -11.94
CA PRO A 690 11.34 14.56 -13.16
C PRO A 690 12.28 14.71 -14.37
N ILE A 691 12.22 13.75 -15.28
CA ILE A 691 12.91 13.75 -16.58
C ILE A 691 11.94 13.37 -17.71
N VAL A 692 12.00 14.09 -18.82
CA VAL A 692 11.41 13.67 -20.10
C VAL A 692 12.42 12.82 -20.85
N LEU A 693 12.04 11.59 -21.19
CA LEU A 693 12.79 10.69 -22.04
C LEU A 693 12.17 10.70 -23.43
N MET A 694 12.80 11.41 -24.37
CA MET A 694 12.35 11.45 -25.76
C MET A 694 13.00 10.35 -26.60
N HIS A 695 12.25 9.82 -27.57
CA HIS A 695 12.81 8.91 -28.56
C HIS A 695 13.38 9.66 -29.78
N MET A 696 14.65 9.40 -30.08
CA MET A 696 15.39 9.91 -31.23
C MET A 696 16.46 8.88 -31.65
N ARG A 697 16.82 8.86 -32.93
CA ARG A 697 17.95 8.08 -33.47
C ARG A 697 18.94 9.03 -34.16
N GLY A 698 20.24 8.74 -34.03
CA GLY A 698 21.31 9.56 -34.59
C GLY A 698 21.43 10.94 -33.92
N THR A 699 21.96 11.91 -34.66
CA THR A 699 22.28 13.26 -34.16
C THR A 699 21.42 14.33 -34.84
N SER A 700 21.56 15.59 -34.45
CA SER A 700 20.94 16.72 -35.16
C SER A 700 21.27 16.76 -36.66
N ARG A 701 22.40 16.18 -37.05
CA ARG A 701 22.91 16.12 -38.42
C ARG A 701 22.44 14.87 -39.17
N THR A 702 22.40 13.72 -38.50
CA THR A 702 22.13 12.42 -39.14
C THR A 702 20.70 11.90 -38.93
N MET A 703 19.89 12.53 -38.06
CA MET A 703 18.54 12.02 -37.76
C MET A 703 17.63 11.96 -38.99
N THR A 704 17.87 12.77 -40.03
CA THR A 704 17.08 12.72 -41.28
C THR A 704 17.54 11.66 -42.26
N ASP A 705 18.61 10.93 -41.95
CA ASP A 705 19.12 9.86 -42.81
C ASP A 705 18.15 8.69 -42.88
N ALA A 706 18.08 8.04 -44.05
CA ALA A 706 17.22 6.89 -44.26
C ALA A 706 17.43 5.77 -43.22
N LYS A 707 18.67 5.58 -42.74
CA LYS A 707 19.00 4.62 -41.67
C LYS A 707 18.26 4.91 -40.36
N ASN A 708 18.07 6.19 -40.04
CA ASN A 708 17.47 6.64 -38.79
C ASN A 708 15.95 6.81 -38.87
N THR A 709 15.39 7.05 -40.07
CA THR A 709 13.95 7.25 -40.27
C THR A 709 13.16 5.99 -40.65
N THR A 710 13.83 4.85 -40.81
CA THR A 710 13.19 3.57 -41.20
C THR A 710 12.93 2.71 -39.97
N TYR A 711 11.66 2.35 -39.72
CA TYR A 711 11.20 1.67 -38.50
C TYR A 711 10.65 0.26 -38.70
N GLY A 712 10.67 -0.27 -39.93
CA GLY A 712 10.19 -1.61 -40.23
C GLY A 712 10.58 -2.03 -41.64
N GLU A 713 10.34 -3.29 -41.97
CA GLU A 713 10.54 -3.83 -43.30
C GLU A 713 9.49 -3.30 -44.29
N ALA A 714 9.81 -3.32 -45.59
CA ALA A 714 8.98 -2.74 -46.65
C ALA A 714 7.52 -3.28 -46.71
N ASN A 715 7.26 -4.46 -46.13
CA ASN A 715 5.95 -5.13 -46.15
C ASN A 715 5.12 -4.95 -44.86
N THR A 716 5.61 -4.20 -43.87
CA THR A 716 4.86 -3.93 -42.64
C THR A 716 3.99 -2.68 -42.77
N ASP A 717 2.87 -2.66 -42.04
CA ASP A 717 2.04 -1.46 -41.89
C ASP A 717 2.90 -0.34 -41.28
N ALA A 718 3.19 0.68 -42.08
CA ALA A 718 4.15 1.72 -41.73
C ALA A 718 3.77 2.49 -40.45
N ASP A 719 2.47 2.66 -40.18
CA ASP A 719 1.99 3.33 -38.97
C ASP A 719 2.27 2.47 -37.74
N LYS A 720 2.02 1.15 -37.82
CA LYS A 720 2.28 0.22 -36.72
C LYS A 720 3.78 0.01 -36.50
N ALA A 721 4.57 -0.04 -37.56
CA ALA A 721 6.01 -0.24 -37.49
C ALA A 721 6.68 0.88 -36.68
N VAL A 722 6.37 2.16 -37.01
CA VAL A 722 6.92 3.29 -36.25
C VAL A 722 6.44 3.30 -34.80
N VAL A 723 5.16 3.04 -34.53
CA VAL A 723 4.62 3.03 -33.16
C VAL A 723 5.26 1.93 -32.31
N SER A 724 5.36 0.70 -32.83
CA SER A 724 5.96 -0.43 -32.11
C SER A 724 7.45 -0.21 -31.84
N ALA A 725 8.22 0.21 -32.85
CA ALA A 725 9.65 0.47 -32.67
C ALA A 725 9.92 1.63 -31.69
N VAL A 726 9.13 2.72 -31.75
CA VAL A 726 9.24 3.83 -30.77
C VAL A 726 8.94 3.34 -29.35
N ARG A 727 7.91 2.51 -29.18
CA ARG A 727 7.59 1.91 -27.86
C ARG A 727 8.75 1.06 -27.35
N GLU A 728 9.28 0.19 -28.19
CA GLU A 728 10.38 -0.69 -27.81
C GLU A 728 11.64 0.10 -27.40
N GLU A 729 11.98 1.15 -28.15
CA GLU A 729 13.11 2.00 -27.81
C GLU A 729 12.89 2.85 -26.56
N LEU A 730 11.65 3.30 -26.29
CA LEU A 730 11.31 3.97 -25.03
C LEU A 730 11.33 3.00 -23.85
N ARG A 731 10.93 1.74 -24.05
CA ARG A 731 11.01 0.65 -23.05
C ARG A 731 12.43 0.45 -22.56
N VAL A 732 13.41 0.47 -23.48
CA VAL A 732 14.83 0.41 -23.16
C VAL A 732 15.27 1.62 -22.31
N CYS A 733 14.81 2.83 -22.64
CA CYS A 733 15.13 4.05 -21.87
C CYS A 733 14.62 3.96 -20.43
N ILE A 734 13.38 3.52 -20.25
CA ILE A 734 12.77 3.32 -18.93
C ILE A 734 13.55 2.27 -18.13
N GLY A 735 13.94 1.16 -18.77
CA GLY A 735 14.74 0.13 -18.11
C GLY A 735 16.06 0.67 -17.57
N ARG A 736 16.75 1.53 -18.33
CA ARG A 736 17.97 2.22 -17.86
C ARG A 736 17.67 3.17 -16.71
N ALA A 737 16.63 3.99 -16.82
CA ALA A 737 16.24 4.94 -15.78
C ALA A 737 15.90 4.24 -14.45
N LEU A 738 15.07 3.20 -14.48
CA LEU A 738 14.70 2.43 -13.29
C LEU A 738 15.92 1.75 -12.65
N ARG A 739 16.83 1.16 -13.46
CA ARG A 739 18.07 0.54 -12.96
C ARG A 739 19.03 1.56 -12.33
N ALA A 740 19.07 2.79 -12.85
CA ALA A 740 19.81 3.90 -12.26
C ALA A 740 19.17 4.45 -10.97
N GLY A 741 18.00 3.94 -10.56
CA GLY A 741 17.29 4.36 -9.36
C GLY A 741 16.35 5.56 -9.56
N VAL A 742 16.07 5.95 -10.81
CA VAL A 742 15.05 6.98 -11.10
C VAL A 742 13.67 6.37 -10.84
N PRO A 743 12.86 6.94 -9.91
CA PRO A 743 11.53 6.40 -9.64
C PRO A 743 10.58 6.59 -10.83
N ARG A 744 9.64 5.66 -11.01
CA ARG A 744 8.67 5.67 -12.12
C ARG A 744 7.85 6.96 -12.20
N TRP A 745 7.49 7.54 -11.06
CA TRP A 745 6.73 8.79 -10.98
C TRP A 745 7.51 10.04 -11.46
N ASN A 746 8.81 9.93 -11.70
CA ASN A 746 9.65 11.00 -12.23
C ASN A 746 9.90 10.88 -13.74
N ILE A 747 9.29 9.93 -14.45
CA ILE A 747 9.55 9.72 -15.88
C ILE A 747 8.36 10.20 -16.72
N ILE A 748 8.63 11.00 -17.73
CA ILE A 748 7.70 11.42 -18.79
C ILE A 748 8.23 10.87 -20.13
N LEU A 749 7.37 10.36 -20.99
CA LEU A 749 7.75 9.83 -22.30
C LEU A 749 7.41 10.82 -23.42
N ASP A 750 8.31 10.99 -24.39
CA ASP A 750 8.03 11.72 -25.62
C ASP A 750 8.35 10.84 -26.84
N PRO A 751 7.38 10.56 -27.74
CA PRO A 751 7.62 9.74 -28.93
C PRO A 751 8.55 10.39 -29.97
N GLY A 752 8.88 11.67 -29.81
CA GLY A 752 9.89 12.40 -30.60
C GLY A 752 9.39 12.77 -31.99
N ILE A 753 8.21 13.36 -32.12
CA ILE A 753 7.67 13.73 -33.43
C ILE A 753 8.57 14.73 -34.17
N GLY A 754 8.88 14.42 -35.43
CA GLY A 754 9.83 15.19 -36.24
C GLY A 754 11.31 14.98 -35.93
N PHE A 755 11.68 14.05 -35.05
CA PHE A 755 13.08 13.67 -34.78
C PHE A 755 13.34 12.25 -35.26
N ALA A 756 14.19 12.04 -36.26
CA ALA A 756 14.40 10.72 -36.83
C ALA A 756 13.13 10.02 -37.32
N LYS A 757 12.14 10.76 -37.83
CA LYS A 757 10.94 10.21 -38.47
C LYS A 757 10.67 10.91 -39.79
N THR A 758 10.05 10.19 -40.72
CA THR A 758 9.44 10.80 -41.90
C THR A 758 8.22 11.64 -41.51
N ARG A 759 7.67 12.39 -42.47
CA ARG A 759 6.40 13.11 -42.27
C ARG A 759 5.27 12.16 -41.91
N GLU A 760 5.16 11.08 -42.66
CA GLU A 760 4.15 10.04 -42.49
C GLU A 760 4.29 9.37 -41.12
N GLY A 761 5.52 9.03 -40.72
CA GLY A 761 5.81 8.47 -39.40
C GLY A 761 5.47 9.43 -38.25
N SER A 762 5.73 10.73 -38.42
CA SER A 762 5.34 11.74 -37.42
C SER A 762 3.82 11.88 -37.30
N LEU A 763 3.08 11.83 -38.42
CA LEU A 763 1.63 11.85 -38.43
C LEU A 763 1.02 10.55 -37.86
N ALA A 764 1.67 9.40 -38.07
CA ALA A 764 1.28 8.13 -37.46
C ALA A 764 1.36 8.20 -35.93
N LEU A 765 2.46 8.75 -35.39
CA LEU A 765 2.63 8.92 -33.95
C LEU A 765 1.59 9.87 -33.33
N ILE A 766 1.16 10.92 -34.04
CA ILE A 766 0.06 11.78 -33.58
C ILE A 766 -1.27 11.00 -33.57
N ARG A 767 -1.56 10.24 -34.63
CA ARG A 767 -2.78 9.42 -34.73
C ARG A 767 -2.86 8.35 -33.64
N HIS A 768 -1.71 7.81 -33.25
CA HIS A 768 -1.58 6.67 -32.34
C HIS A 768 -0.89 7.06 -31.01
N VAL A 769 -0.93 8.32 -30.59
CA VAL A 769 -0.25 8.77 -29.37
C VAL A 769 -0.73 8.01 -28.12
N GLY A 770 -2.03 7.70 -28.05
CA GLY A 770 -2.60 6.89 -26.96
C GLY A 770 -2.08 5.45 -26.96
N ASP A 771 -1.65 4.93 -28.11
CA ASP A 771 -1.08 3.59 -28.22
C ASP A 771 0.36 3.52 -27.70
N ILE A 772 1.05 4.64 -27.43
CA ILE A 772 2.40 4.64 -26.85
C ILE A 772 2.40 4.09 -25.41
N THR A 773 1.33 4.29 -24.66
CA THR A 773 1.20 3.81 -23.27
C THR A 773 -0.03 2.92 -23.06
N SER A 774 -0.67 2.45 -24.14
CA SER A 774 -1.82 1.55 -24.03
C SER A 774 -1.42 0.10 -23.71
N PRO A 775 -2.28 -0.67 -23.02
CA PRO A 775 -2.06 -2.11 -22.78
C PRO A 775 -2.26 -2.98 -24.03
N ARG A 776 -2.83 -2.42 -25.11
CA ARG A 776 -3.36 -3.20 -26.25
C ARG A 776 -2.26 -3.68 -27.20
N ALA A 777 -1.13 -2.98 -27.24
CA ALA A 777 0.03 -3.33 -28.07
C ALA A 777 0.80 -4.55 -27.51
N GLU A 778 0.95 -4.66 -26.18
CA GLU A 778 1.76 -5.72 -25.54
C GLU A 778 1.19 -7.15 -25.75
N ARG A 779 -0.14 -7.30 -25.92
CA ARG A 779 -0.77 -8.61 -26.18
C ARG A 779 -0.51 -9.17 -27.59
N ALA A 780 -0.15 -8.31 -28.55
CA ALA A 780 0.22 -8.75 -29.90
C ALA A 780 1.67 -9.27 -29.89
N GLU A 781 2.57 -8.56 -29.21
CA GLU A 781 4.01 -8.85 -29.12
C GLU A 781 4.28 -10.20 -28.41
N VAL A 782 3.64 -10.48 -27.27
CA VAL A 782 3.78 -11.76 -26.54
C VAL A 782 3.27 -12.98 -27.35
N ARG A 783 2.39 -12.76 -28.33
CA ARG A 783 1.84 -13.81 -29.18
C ARG A 783 2.76 -14.13 -30.36
N GLU A 784 3.54 -13.16 -30.83
CA GLU A 784 4.53 -13.31 -31.89
C GLU A 784 5.87 -13.85 -31.37
N GLU A 785 6.34 -13.42 -30.20
CA GLU A 785 7.56 -13.95 -29.57
C GLU A 785 7.50 -15.47 -29.30
N LYS A 786 6.33 -15.97 -28.87
CA LYS A 786 6.12 -17.42 -28.68
C LYS A 786 6.07 -18.22 -29.98
N SER A 787 5.96 -17.54 -31.13
CA SER A 787 5.94 -18.19 -32.45
C SER A 787 7.30 -18.17 -33.15
N ASN A 788 8.26 -17.37 -32.69
CA ASN A 788 9.51 -17.11 -33.41
C ASN A 788 10.80 -17.56 -32.70
N THR A 789 10.74 -18.16 -31.51
CA THR A 789 11.91 -18.82 -30.90
C THR A 789 12.07 -20.25 -31.40
N GLN A 790 12.53 -20.38 -32.65
CA GLN A 790 13.25 -21.54 -33.19
C GLN A 790 14.37 -21.03 -34.13
N SER A 791 15.32 -20.30 -33.55
CA SER A 791 16.66 -20.14 -34.10
C SER A 791 17.57 -19.74 -32.94
N GLU A 792 18.25 -20.73 -32.39
CA GLU A 792 19.48 -20.52 -31.62
C GLU A 792 20.52 -19.97 -32.60
N ASP A 793 21.08 -18.81 -32.27
CA ASP A 793 22.43 -18.31 -32.59
C ASP A 793 22.42 -16.78 -32.80
N ASP A 794 23.35 -16.11 -32.12
CA ASP A 794 23.80 -14.72 -32.26
C ASP A 794 23.02 -13.59 -31.56
N VAL A 795 23.06 -13.58 -30.22
CA VAL A 795 23.22 -12.33 -29.43
C VAL A 795 24.18 -12.62 -28.27
N GLU A 796 25.47 -12.30 -28.46
CA GLU A 796 26.43 -12.23 -27.35
C GLU A 796 26.14 -10.94 -26.56
N ASP A 797 25.31 -11.06 -25.52
CA ASP A 797 25.22 -10.05 -24.47
C ASP A 797 26.53 -10.08 -23.67
N HIS A 798 27.24 -8.96 -23.66
CA HIS A 798 28.40 -8.76 -22.80
C HIS A 798 27.93 -8.73 -21.33
N GLU A 799 28.00 -9.89 -20.66
CA GLU A 799 27.88 -10.01 -19.22
C GLU A 799 29.02 -9.20 -18.56
N SER A 800 28.68 -8.06 -17.97
CA SER A 800 29.54 -7.38 -17.02
C SER A 800 29.44 -8.08 -15.67
N ASP A 801 30.54 -8.13 -14.90
CA ASP A 801 30.60 -8.80 -13.58
C ASP A 801 29.54 -8.28 -12.56
N ASP A 802 28.85 -7.16 -12.84
CA ASP A 802 27.73 -6.64 -12.05
C ASP A 802 26.39 -7.37 -12.28
N ASP A 803 26.21 -8.07 -13.41
CA ASP A 803 24.98 -8.82 -13.73
C ASP A 803 24.89 -10.15 -12.97
N ALA A 804 26.00 -10.65 -12.41
CA ALA A 804 26.00 -11.81 -11.52
C ALA A 804 25.26 -11.58 -10.18
N LEU A 805 24.87 -10.33 -9.90
CA LEU A 805 24.05 -9.90 -8.75
C LEU A 805 22.57 -9.66 -9.08
N ALA A 806 22.13 -9.91 -10.32
CA ALA A 806 20.80 -9.53 -10.79
C ALA A 806 19.69 -10.44 -10.21
N GLY A 807 19.13 -10.01 -9.08
CA GLY A 807 17.77 -10.37 -8.67
C GLY A 807 16.70 -9.85 -9.65
N SER A 808 15.44 -9.89 -9.23
CA SER A 808 14.26 -9.47 -10.03
C SER A 808 14.49 -8.24 -10.94
N VAL A 809 14.00 -8.29 -12.19
CA VAL A 809 14.07 -7.20 -13.18
C VAL A 809 12.83 -6.30 -13.06
N PRO A 810 12.93 -4.96 -13.12
CA PRO A 810 11.77 -4.07 -13.06
C PRO A 810 10.72 -4.37 -14.13
N ASN A 811 9.47 -3.99 -13.87
CA ASN A 811 8.40 -4.04 -14.85
C ASN A 811 8.58 -2.95 -15.91
N LEU A 812 8.95 -3.36 -17.12
CA LEU A 812 9.23 -2.43 -18.22
C LEU A 812 7.99 -2.01 -19.02
N SER A 813 6.78 -2.38 -18.60
CA SER A 813 5.55 -1.95 -19.30
C SER A 813 5.49 -0.41 -19.40
N LEU A 814 5.12 0.09 -20.59
CA LEU A 814 4.90 1.52 -20.84
C LEU A 814 3.54 2.01 -20.33
N ARG A 815 2.76 1.12 -19.74
CA ARG A 815 1.41 1.44 -19.28
C ARG A 815 1.44 2.62 -18.31
N ASN A 816 0.49 3.54 -18.47
CA ASN A 816 0.22 4.63 -17.54
C ASN A 816 1.31 5.73 -17.44
N PHE A 817 2.44 5.65 -18.13
CA PHE A 817 3.40 6.76 -18.13
C PHE A 817 2.78 8.01 -18.74
N PRO A 818 3.07 9.20 -18.20
CA PRO A 818 2.62 10.44 -18.79
C PRO A 818 3.33 10.70 -20.13
N VAL A 819 2.61 11.22 -21.12
CA VAL A 819 3.13 11.44 -22.47
C VAL A 819 3.20 12.93 -22.80
N LEU A 820 4.37 13.39 -23.25
CA LEU A 820 4.60 14.72 -23.83
C LEU A 820 4.55 14.63 -25.36
N LEU A 821 3.93 15.63 -25.99
CA LEU A 821 3.95 15.80 -27.44
C LEU A 821 4.41 17.21 -27.82
N GLY A 822 5.44 17.32 -28.67
CA GLY A 822 5.97 18.60 -29.15
C GLY A 822 5.68 18.93 -30.63
N PRO A 823 4.43 19.28 -31.02
CA PRO A 823 4.08 19.49 -32.43
C PRO A 823 4.46 20.87 -32.98
N SER A 824 4.80 21.82 -32.12
CA SER A 824 4.83 23.23 -32.49
C SER A 824 5.86 23.58 -33.56
N ARG A 825 5.38 24.28 -34.61
CA ARG A 825 6.16 24.83 -35.74
C ARG A 825 6.97 23.79 -36.54
N LYS A 826 6.73 22.48 -36.35
CA LYS A 826 7.46 21.41 -37.03
C LYS A 826 7.25 21.43 -38.55
N ARG A 827 8.29 21.12 -39.32
CA ARG A 827 8.28 21.19 -40.80
C ARG A 827 7.24 20.27 -41.44
N PHE A 828 7.01 19.09 -40.86
CA PHE A 828 6.09 18.09 -41.42
C PHE A 828 4.60 18.52 -41.39
N LEU A 829 4.27 19.54 -40.58
CA LEU A 829 2.93 20.14 -40.49
C LEU A 829 2.67 21.22 -41.56
N ALA A 830 3.66 21.54 -42.40
CA ALA A 830 3.47 22.47 -43.50
C ALA A 830 2.41 21.93 -44.48
N PRO A 831 1.50 22.77 -44.99
CA PRO A 831 0.52 22.37 -45.99
C PRO A 831 1.22 21.85 -47.25
N THR A 832 0.79 20.70 -47.76
CA THR A 832 1.38 20.07 -48.97
C THR A 832 0.94 20.74 -50.28
N THR A 833 -0.05 21.61 -50.23
CA THR A 833 -0.62 22.29 -51.40
C THR A 833 -0.48 23.79 -51.24
N SER A 834 0.16 24.43 -52.23
CA SER A 834 -0.04 25.85 -52.48
C SER A 834 -1.54 26.07 -52.67
N TYR A 835 -2.19 26.70 -51.69
CA TYR A 835 -3.45 27.37 -51.95
C TYR A 835 -3.11 28.52 -52.90
N THR A 836 -3.24 28.27 -54.21
CA THR A 836 -3.41 29.35 -55.17
C THR A 836 -4.66 30.10 -54.74
N SER A 837 -4.46 31.28 -54.16
CA SER A 837 -5.50 32.22 -53.83
C SER A 837 -6.32 32.54 -55.09
N THR A 838 -7.45 31.87 -55.25
CA THR A 838 -8.54 32.29 -56.13
C THR A 838 -9.77 32.59 -55.28
N ALA A 839 -9.82 33.78 -54.67
CA ALA A 839 -11.08 34.44 -54.35
C ALA A 839 -10.94 35.93 -54.00
N SER A 840 -11.42 36.74 -54.94
CA SER A 840 -12.21 37.96 -54.79
C SER A 840 -11.68 39.15 -53.98
N THR A 841 -11.20 40.12 -54.76
CA THR A 841 -11.60 41.53 -54.69
C THR A 841 -12.96 41.81 -54.04
N ALA A 842 -12.96 42.58 -52.97
CA ALA A 842 -14.05 43.51 -52.64
C ALA A 842 -13.50 44.78 -51.95
N SER A 843 -13.64 45.89 -52.69
CA SER A 843 -13.68 47.30 -52.27
C SER A 843 -12.45 47.97 -51.61
N ALA A 844 -11.69 48.68 -52.45
CA ALA A 844 -11.25 50.04 -52.13
C ALA A 844 -11.10 50.83 -53.43
N SER A 845 -12.11 51.63 -53.76
CA SER A 845 -12.04 52.65 -54.80
C SER A 845 -11.12 53.78 -54.36
N LYS A 846 -10.12 54.14 -55.17
CA LYS A 846 -9.93 55.49 -55.75
C LYS A 846 -8.60 55.64 -56.50
N SER A 847 -8.76 56.05 -57.77
CA SER A 847 -7.90 56.92 -58.61
C SER A 847 -6.40 56.62 -58.76
N ALA A 848 -5.98 56.25 -59.98
CA ALA A 848 -5.23 57.15 -60.88
C ALA A 848 -4.86 56.45 -62.22
N THR A 849 -5.47 56.95 -63.29
CA THR A 849 -4.93 57.21 -64.66
C THR A 849 -3.72 56.45 -65.25
N SER A 850 -4.00 55.86 -66.43
CA SER A 850 -3.32 56.09 -67.73
C SER A 850 -2.07 55.29 -68.13
N ALA A 851 -2.31 54.32 -69.04
CA ALA A 851 -1.66 54.06 -70.34
C ALA A 851 -0.13 53.88 -70.47
N ASN A 852 0.30 52.69 -70.91
CA ASN A 852 0.75 52.44 -72.30
C ASN A 852 1.11 50.97 -72.54
N GLY A 853 0.89 50.49 -73.77
CA GLY A 853 1.17 49.12 -74.19
C GLY A 853 2.57 48.94 -74.79
N ALA A 854 3.02 47.69 -74.84
CA ALA A 854 3.92 47.16 -75.86
C ALA A 854 3.90 45.63 -75.80
N SER A 855 3.89 45.02 -76.97
CA SER A 855 3.91 43.58 -77.22
C SER A 855 5.34 43.08 -77.42
N ALA A 856 5.54 41.81 -77.03
CA ALA A 856 6.57 40.86 -77.45
C ALA A 856 8.04 41.16 -77.08
N HIS A 857 8.63 40.27 -76.28
CA HIS A 857 9.69 39.36 -76.77
C HIS A 857 9.94 38.25 -75.74
N LEU A 858 9.95 37.01 -76.23
CA LEU A 858 10.46 35.83 -75.54
C LEU A 858 11.98 35.96 -75.41
N ASP A 859 12.48 35.95 -74.17
CA ASP A 859 13.87 35.61 -73.88
C ASP A 859 13.91 34.54 -72.79
N VAL A 860 14.70 33.51 -73.08
CA VAL A 860 14.95 32.33 -72.28
C VAL A 860 16.10 32.61 -71.31
N ALA A 861 15.95 32.09 -70.09
CA ALA A 861 16.96 31.85 -69.06
C ALA A 861 17.50 33.04 -68.24
N SER A 862 16.89 33.24 -67.07
CA SER A 862 17.66 33.48 -65.84
C SER A 862 16.94 32.80 -64.66
N SER A 863 17.68 31.98 -63.93
CA SER A 863 17.28 31.24 -62.72
C SER A 863 16.39 32.03 -61.76
N ALA A 864 15.14 31.60 -61.61
CA ALA A 864 14.31 31.97 -60.47
C ALA A 864 14.85 31.31 -59.19
N PRO A 865 14.90 32.03 -58.06
CA PRO A 865 15.45 31.49 -56.82
C PRO A 865 14.54 30.37 -56.29
N ALA A 866 15.17 29.35 -55.71
CA ALA A 866 14.51 28.27 -55.00
C ALA A 866 13.44 28.83 -54.05
N SER A 867 12.23 28.28 -54.11
CA SER A 867 11.10 28.65 -53.26
C SER A 867 11.50 28.61 -51.79
N ALA A 868 11.52 29.76 -51.13
CA ALA A 868 11.72 29.87 -49.69
C ALA A 868 10.65 29.02 -48.97
N SER A 869 11.07 28.15 -48.05
CA SER A 869 10.13 27.42 -47.19
C SER A 869 9.28 28.42 -46.40
N PRO A 870 7.95 28.22 -46.27
CA PRO A 870 7.08 29.13 -45.50
C PRO A 870 7.56 29.26 -44.05
N ASP A 871 7.44 30.47 -43.50
CA ASP A 871 7.92 30.86 -42.17
C ASP A 871 7.37 29.89 -41.11
N PRO A 872 8.19 29.36 -40.18
CA PRO A 872 7.70 28.51 -39.09
C PRO A 872 6.53 29.11 -38.30
N ARG A 873 6.43 30.45 -38.22
CA ARG A 873 5.31 31.19 -37.58
C ARG A 873 3.99 31.05 -38.32
N ASP A 874 3.99 30.73 -39.61
CA ASP A 874 2.76 30.54 -40.38
C ASP A 874 2.07 29.19 -40.04
N ARG A 875 2.67 28.37 -39.17
CA ARG A 875 2.20 27.02 -38.82
C ARG A 875 1.37 26.97 -37.53
N VAL A 876 0.92 28.11 -37.01
CA VAL A 876 0.14 28.17 -35.75
C VAL A 876 -1.14 27.33 -35.85
N PHE A 877 -1.89 27.41 -36.95
CA PHE A 877 -3.13 26.63 -37.11
C PHE A 877 -2.86 25.13 -37.30
N SER A 878 -1.82 24.74 -38.04
CA SER A 878 -1.42 23.33 -38.13
C SER A 878 -0.96 22.80 -36.77
N THR A 879 -0.29 23.64 -35.97
CA THR A 879 0.09 23.31 -34.59
C THR A 879 -1.15 23.11 -33.72
N ALA A 880 -2.15 23.99 -33.82
CA ALA A 880 -3.42 23.86 -33.11
C ALA A 880 -4.10 22.51 -33.42
N ALA A 881 -4.19 22.15 -34.71
CA ALA A 881 -4.78 20.88 -35.12
C ALA A 881 -4.03 19.67 -34.52
N ALA A 882 -2.69 19.70 -34.55
CA ALA A 882 -1.87 18.64 -33.96
C ALA A 882 -1.98 18.57 -32.43
N CYS A 883 -2.06 19.71 -31.73
CA CYS A 883 -2.29 19.76 -30.29
C CYS A 883 -3.66 19.16 -29.93
N ALA A 884 -4.73 19.56 -30.63
CA ALA A 884 -6.07 19.01 -30.41
C ALA A 884 -6.11 17.50 -30.65
N ALA A 885 -5.45 17.00 -31.71
CA ALA A 885 -5.34 15.57 -31.99
C ALA A 885 -4.54 14.83 -30.89
N GLY A 886 -3.45 15.42 -30.40
CA GLY A 886 -2.67 14.87 -29.29
C GLY A 886 -3.48 14.76 -28.00
N VAL A 887 -4.24 15.81 -27.65
CA VAL A 887 -5.14 15.81 -26.49
C VAL A 887 -6.23 14.75 -26.64
N ALA A 888 -6.86 14.65 -27.82
CA ALA A 888 -7.85 13.61 -28.11
C ALA A 888 -7.27 12.19 -27.99
N GLY A 889 -6.00 11.99 -28.35
CA GLY A 889 -5.28 10.74 -28.18
C GLY A 889 -4.78 10.49 -26.75
N GLY A 890 -4.98 11.44 -25.83
CA GLY A 890 -4.69 11.26 -24.40
C GLY A 890 -3.34 11.80 -23.91
N CYS A 891 -2.56 12.54 -24.72
CA CYS A 891 -1.28 13.09 -24.26
C CYS A 891 -1.44 14.05 -23.07
N ASP A 892 -0.59 13.90 -22.06
CA ASP A 892 -0.68 14.61 -20.80
C ASP A 892 -0.03 15.99 -20.85
N PHE A 893 0.91 16.20 -21.77
CA PHE A 893 1.59 17.47 -21.98
C PHE A 893 1.67 17.83 -23.46
N VAL A 894 1.58 19.12 -23.77
CA VAL A 894 1.93 19.64 -25.10
C VAL A 894 2.99 20.74 -25.02
N ARG A 895 4.01 20.64 -25.87
CA ARG A 895 5.14 21.59 -25.94
C ARG A 895 4.98 22.57 -27.10
N VAL A 896 4.88 23.87 -26.80
CA VAL A 896 4.47 24.90 -27.77
C VAL A 896 5.23 26.23 -27.69
N HIS A 897 5.35 26.94 -28.81
CA HIS A 897 5.88 28.32 -28.84
C HIS A 897 4.78 29.35 -28.55
N ASP A 898 3.58 29.17 -29.11
CA ASP A 898 2.49 30.15 -29.09
C ASP A 898 1.53 29.92 -27.90
N THR A 899 2.00 30.19 -26.67
CA THR A 899 1.32 29.86 -25.40
C THR A 899 -0.15 30.26 -25.36
N ARG A 900 -0.44 31.55 -25.55
CA ARG A 900 -1.80 32.09 -25.43
C ARG A 900 -2.76 31.42 -26.42
N ALA A 901 -2.35 31.28 -27.68
CA ALA A 901 -3.18 30.68 -28.71
C ALA A 901 -3.42 29.18 -28.47
N MET A 902 -2.39 28.45 -28.03
CA MET A 902 -2.51 27.01 -27.80
C MET A 902 -3.24 26.68 -26.50
N LEU A 903 -3.23 27.57 -25.50
CA LEU A 903 -3.99 27.38 -24.26
C LEU A 903 -5.48 27.19 -24.53
N ASP A 904 -6.08 28.06 -25.36
CA ASP A 904 -7.50 27.97 -25.71
C ASP A 904 -7.82 26.68 -26.47
N VAL A 905 -6.92 26.27 -27.37
CA VAL A 905 -7.04 25.00 -28.11
C VAL A 905 -7.01 23.81 -27.18
N VAL A 906 -6.03 23.74 -26.26
CA VAL A 906 -5.86 22.63 -25.31
C VAL A 906 -7.04 22.56 -24.35
N ARG A 907 -7.48 23.69 -23.79
CA ARG A 907 -8.63 23.74 -22.88
C ARG A 907 -9.92 23.31 -23.56
N THR A 908 -10.13 23.75 -24.80
CA THR A 908 -11.28 23.33 -25.59
C THR A 908 -11.21 21.84 -25.91
N ALA A 909 -10.04 21.34 -26.28
CA ALA A 909 -9.83 19.91 -26.53
C ALA A 909 -10.07 19.06 -25.27
N ASP A 910 -9.53 19.45 -24.11
CA ASP A 910 -9.80 18.77 -22.84
C ASP A 910 -11.30 18.74 -22.52
N ALA A 911 -12.01 19.85 -22.73
CA ALA A 911 -13.46 19.92 -22.54
C ALA A 911 -14.26 19.06 -23.53
N ILE A 912 -13.68 18.66 -24.66
CA ILE A 912 -14.31 17.74 -25.61
C ILE A 912 -14.02 16.28 -25.23
N TRP A 913 -12.77 15.95 -24.90
CA TRP A 913 -12.31 14.55 -24.81
C TRP A 913 -12.06 14.01 -23.40
N ARG A 914 -11.87 14.87 -22.38
CA ARG A 914 -11.54 14.44 -21.00
C ARG A 914 -12.69 14.54 -19.99
N VAL A 915 -13.92 14.84 -20.43
CA VAL A 915 -15.09 14.97 -19.55
C VAL A 915 -15.51 13.60 -19.00
N GLY A 916 -15.09 13.27 -17.78
CA GLY A 916 -15.48 11.99 -17.15
C GLY A 916 -14.91 11.68 -15.75
N GLY A 917 -14.34 12.64 -15.01
CA GLY A 917 -13.71 12.33 -13.72
C GLY A 917 -13.63 13.49 -12.72
N GLY A 918 -14.77 13.91 -12.17
CA GLY A 918 -14.82 14.65 -10.89
C GLY A 918 -15.26 16.12 -10.97
N SER A 919 -16.42 16.36 -10.36
CA SER A 919 -17.02 17.62 -9.87
C SER A 919 -17.48 18.69 -10.87
N SER A 920 -18.82 18.81 -10.96
CA SER A 920 -19.64 20.03 -11.09
C SER A 920 -19.21 21.10 -12.10
N SER A 921 -20.01 21.22 -13.18
CA SER A 921 -20.26 22.49 -13.87
C SER A 921 -20.60 23.60 -12.86
N PRO A 922 -20.23 24.88 -13.12
CA PRO A 922 -20.67 26.01 -12.30
C PRO A 922 -22.19 26.07 -12.12
#